data_AF-A0A1Z5SUW2-F1
#
_entry.id   AF-A0A1Z5SUW2-F1
#
_cell.length_a   1.000
_cell.length_b   1.000
_cell.length_c   1.000
_cell.angle_alpha   90.00
_cell.angle_beta   90.00
_cell.angle_gamma   90.00
#
_symmetry.space_group_name_H-M   'P 1'
#
loop_
_entity.id
_entity.type
_entity.pdbx_description
1 polymer ?
#
loop_
_entity_poly.entity_id
_entity_poly.type
_entity_poly.pdbx_seq_one_letter_code
_entity_poly.pdbx_strand_id
1 'polypeptide(L)'
;MLSPLAGYGSHFGIDNIPFGIASSAAHPKPGAVTRFGDNVIFLSRLGALLKEDSIDHQILEEQSLNAFAALGPKVHTAVRQKIQTLIRQDETLATFPQAAVEPINQVSMHLPMTIGDFTDMSCSHHHVQNAAEAMTGKRSAPPAFFNMPIGYAGRCSSIDISGTPVERPLGQYWAGKPGESEVVFGPSKRMDYELELGCIVGKPIPRNQRIRASQAEEHIFGYVLVNDWSARDIQALEMNPLGPLNGKNAGTTVSPWIITPQALSSFKTASPPREYVDMPYLKDSGNDALDIKLQVQAQSQGNGETSVKAYCNSNSAWLYWTLSQCLAHQAIGGCGLRTGDLIATGTVSGPNETERGCLMEHMRQSVSPQRGYLEDGETIILSGFCGDGVGFGDLASIKWLYSNFTQSAAPQLQTNRRKMAPTPVFFYSHGSTMMLGEESTSADYWKKCGDEALEHGIKGVIMMGAHWDARGENNIEVSMNPSPGKSPVAYVHPSKYVDYKLEPDLQTGNRVISMLDNAGIDTRANDKFEWIHDTYLVLIRMFPNKCPPTTIISMNTRFDPHLHMKVGTKIRPLRHEGYLVIGTGGAVHNLYRNVWAPMLKYRDNFAQETPPEGWALEFRQSVEDCITQNRGPALRRAITRLMKHPQYRDAHATDDHFMAACFVAGAAGDWEDEEQEKGKLGAETWELTNMCNSQFMLGSWAPSTAIAA
;
A
#
# COMPACT_ATOMS: atom_id res chain seq x y z
N MET A 1 -11.79 -23.29 -20.36
CA MET A 1 -12.97 -22.42 -20.50
C MET A 1 -14.16 -23.17 -19.94
N LEU A 2 -14.83 -22.60 -18.94
CA LEU A 2 -16.01 -23.19 -18.30
C LEU A 2 -17.25 -22.74 -19.07
N SER A 3 -18.20 -23.66 -19.28
CA SER A 3 -19.52 -23.31 -19.81
C SER A 3 -20.25 -22.40 -18.82
N PRO A 4 -21.09 -21.44 -19.28
CA PRO A 4 -21.97 -20.68 -18.41
C PRO A 4 -22.84 -21.61 -17.56
N LEU A 5 -23.18 -21.22 -16.32
CA LEU A 5 -24.12 -22.02 -15.53
C LEU A 5 -25.47 -22.02 -16.26
N ALA A 6 -25.97 -23.21 -16.59
CA ALA A 6 -27.31 -23.37 -17.15
C ALA A 6 -28.35 -22.92 -16.10
N GLY A 7 -29.45 -22.29 -16.53
CA GLY A 7 -30.57 -21.95 -15.64
C GLY A 7 -31.05 -20.49 -15.64
N TYR A 8 -30.35 -19.57 -16.33
CA TYR A 8 -30.74 -18.15 -16.41
C TYR A 8 -31.63 -17.80 -17.61
N GLY A 9 -32.26 -18.76 -18.29
CA GLY A 9 -33.09 -18.49 -19.47
C GLY A 9 -34.17 -17.42 -19.25
N SER A 10 -34.74 -17.35 -18.05
CA SER A 10 -35.72 -16.32 -17.66
C SER A 10 -35.17 -14.89 -17.61
N HIS A 11 -33.84 -14.70 -17.55
CA HIS A 11 -33.21 -13.37 -17.60
C HIS A 11 -33.12 -12.85 -19.05
N PHE A 12 -33.29 -13.71 -20.05
CA PHE A 12 -33.03 -13.39 -21.46
C PHE A 12 -34.30 -13.49 -22.29
N GLY A 13 -35.36 -12.83 -21.83
CA GLY A 13 -36.61 -12.69 -22.56
C GLY A 13 -36.51 -11.71 -23.73
N ILE A 14 -37.63 -11.52 -24.42
CA ILE A 14 -37.69 -10.68 -25.63
C ILE A 14 -37.34 -9.21 -25.36
N ASP A 15 -37.56 -8.74 -24.13
CA ASP A 15 -37.28 -7.35 -23.75
C ASP A 15 -35.82 -7.12 -23.32
N ASN A 16 -34.99 -8.16 -23.26
CA ASN A 16 -33.56 -8.01 -22.99
C ASN A 16 -32.77 -7.82 -24.29
N ILE A 17 -32.49 -8.93 -24.99
CA ILE A 17 -31.63 -9.02 -26.19
C ILE A 17 -30.28 -8.29 -25.95
N PRO A 18 -29.41 -8.88 -25.10
CA PRO A 18 -28.11 -8.31 -24.79
C PRO A 18 -27.06 -8.68 -25.83
N PHE A 19 -25.90 -8.05 -25.77
CA PHE A 19 -24.77 -8.36 -26.66
C PHE A 19 -23.60 -8.99 -25.90
N GLY A 20 -22.90 -9.92 -26.52
CA GLY A 20 -21.70 -10.56 -25.96
C GLY A 20 -20.76 -11.07 -27.06
N ILE A 21 -19.68 -11.74 -26.64
CA ILE A 21 -18.76 -12.45 -27.52
C ILE A 21 -18.73 -13.92 -27.12
N ALA A 22 -18.86 -14.82 -28.09
CA ALA A 22 -18.77 -16.25 -27.85
C ALA A 22 -18.02 -16.97 -28.97
N SER A 23 -17.54 -18.18 -28.66
CA SER A 23 -17.06 -19.17 -29.62
C SER A 23 -17.66 -20.54 -29.31
N SER A 24 -17.63 -21.44 -30.28
CA SER A 24 -18.06 -22.84 -30.12
C SER A 24 -17.22 -23.77 -31.00
N ALA A 25 -17.52 -25.07 -30.99
CA ALA A 25 -16.91 -26.00 -31.93
C ALA A 25 -17.27 -25.68 -33.40
N ALA A 26 -18.49 -25.17 -33.64
CA ALA A 26 -18.92 -24.72 -34.97
C ALA A 26 -18.40 -23.31 -35.33
N HIS A 27 -18.15 -22.48 -34.32
CA HIS A 27 -17.65 -21.11 -34.43
C HIS A 27 -16.34 -20.95 -33.65
N PRO A 28 -15.21 -21.48 -34.14
CA PRO A 28 -13.95 -21.50 -33.38
C PRO A 28 -13.32 -20.11 -33.20
N LYS A 29 -13.71 -19.14 -34.02
CA LYS A 29 -13.31 -17.73 -33.85
C LYS A 29 -14.36 -17.02 -32.99
N PRO A 30 -13.96 -16.31 -31.91
CA PRO A 30 -14.88 -15.47 -31.16
C PRO A 30 -15.57 -14.45 -32.06
N GLY A 31 -16.88 -14.25 -31.86
CA GLY A 31 -17.67 -13.30 -32.63
C GLY A 31 -18.88 -12.77 -31.86
N ALA A 32 -19.53 -11.75 -32.42
CA ALA A 32 -20.66 -11.08 -31.79
C ALA A 32 -21.90 -11.99 -31.70
N VAL A 33 -22.47 -12.07 -30.51
CA VAL A 33 -23.66 -12.87 -30.19
C VAL A 33 -24.71 -12.08 -29.43
N THR A 34 -25.95 -12.54 -29.50
CA THR A 34 -27.04 -12.17 -28.58
C THR A 34 -27.60 -13.41 -27.88
N ARG A 35 -28.45 -13.21 -26.87
CA ARG A 35 -29.11 -14.29 -26.12
C ARG A 35 -30.63 -14.15 -26.12
N PHE A 36 -31.32 -15.29 -26.26
CA PHE A 36 -32.76 -15.45 -26.03
C PHE A 36 -33.03 -16.79 -25.35
N GLY A 37 -33.57 -16.76 -24.13
CA GLY A 37 -33.68 -17.94 -23.27
C GLY A 37 -32.32 -18.63 -23.06
N ASP A 38 -32.29 -19.93 -23.33
CA ASP A 38 -31.09 -20.76 -23.26
C ASP A 38 -30.37 -20.90 -24.61
N ASN A 39 -30.72 -20.07 -25.60
CA ASN A 39 -30.10 -20.06 -26.91
C ASN A 39 -29.22 -18.82 -27.11
N VAL A 40 -28.07 -19.05 -27.75
CA VAL A 40 -27.12 -18.02 -28.20
C VAL A 40 -27.22 -17.90 -29.71
N ILE A 41 -27.29 -16.68 -30.20
CA ILE A 41 -27.47 -16.37 -31.62
C ILE A 41 -26.24 -15.62 -32.13
N PHE A 42 -25.48 -16.23 -33.04
CA PHE A 42 -24.33 -15.63 -33.73
C PHE A 42 -24.79 -14.62 -34.79
N LEU A 43 -24.50 -13.35 -34.54
CA LEU A 43 -25.03 -12.24 -35.34
C LEU A 43 -24.49 -12.24 -36.77
N SER A 44 -23.21 -12.61 -36.95
CA SER A 44 -22.58 -12.75 -38.27
C SER A 44 -23.25 -13.81 -39.15
N ARG A 45 -23.98 -14.76 -38.57
CA ARG A 45 -24.67 -15.85 -39.29
C ARG A 45 -26.09 -15.52 -39.71
N LEU A 46 -26.64 -14.39 -39.29
CA LEU A 46 -27.96 -13.95 -39.72
C LEU A 46 -27.97 -13.44 -41.16
N GLY A 47 -26.81 -13.08 -41.71
CA GLY A 47 -26.65 -12.66 -43.11
C GLY A 47 -27.66 -11.59 -43.50
N ALA A 48 -28.44 -11.86 -44.56
CA ALA A 48 -29.45 -10.93 -45.08
C ALA A 48 -30.57 -10.59 -44.07
N LEU A 49 -30.83 -11.43 -43.07
CA LEU A 49 -31.89 -11.20 -42.06
C LEU A 49 -31.56 -10.00 -41.15
N LEU A 50 -30.28 -9.74 -40.93
CA LEU A 50 -29.78 -8.61 -40.15
C LEU A 50 -29.14 -7.54 -41.05
N LYS A 51 -29.43 -7.57 -42.36
CA LYS A 51 -28.89 -6.57 -43.27
C LYS A 51 -29.49 -5.21 -42.97
N GLU A 52 -28.64 -4.37 -42.39
CA GLU A 52 -28.91 -2.97 -42.09
C GLU A 52 -27.90 -2.16 -42.88
N ASP A 53 -28.35 -1.20 -43.70
CA ASP A 53 -27.47 -0.44 -44.61
C ASP A 53 -26.37 0.33 -43.87
N SER A 54 -26.52 0.51 -42.55
CA SER A 54 -25.60 1.22 -41.66
C SER A 54 -24.53 0.33 -41.01
N ILE A 55 -24.50 -0.97 -41.27
CA ILE A 55 -23.59 -1.92 -40.62
C ILE A 55 -22.74 -2.63 -41.68
N ASP A 56 -21.42 -2.51 -41.55
CA ASP A 56 -20.52 -3.47 -42.19
C ASP A 56 -20.61 -4.79 -41.42
N HIS A 57 -21.15 -5.84 -42.05
CA HIS A 57 -21.33 -7.14 -41.42
C HIS A 57 -20.01 -7.75 -40.91
N GLN A 58 -18.85 -7.32 -41.43
CA GLN A 58 -17.55 -7.75 -40.91
C GLN A 58 -17.35 -7.36 -39.44
N ILE A 59 -17.96 -6.26 -38.98
CA ILE A 59 -17.91 -5.81 -37.58
C ILE A 59 -18.49 -6.88 -36.63
N LEU A 60 -19.48 -7.66 -37.09
CA LEU A 60 -20.11 -8.71 -36.29
C LEU A 60 -19.25 -9.99 -36.19
N GLU A 61 -18.18 -10.07 -36.98
CA GLU A 61 -17.18 -11.15 -36.94
C GLU A 61 -15.95 -10.78 -36.10
N GLU A 62 -15.89 -9.55 -35.57
CA GLU A 62 -14.80 -9.13 -34.70
C GLU A 62 -14.79 -9.87 -33.35
N GLN A 63 -13.60 -9.99 -32.76
CA GLN A 63 -13.39 -10.72 -31.50
C GLN A 63 -13.80 -9.91 -30.26
N SER A 64 -14.24 -8.66 -30.44
CA SER A 64 -14.79 -7.80 -29.41
C SER A 64 -15.90 -6.94 -29.99
N LEU A 65 -16.75 -6.39 -29.11
CA LEU A 65 -17.85 -5.52 -29.53
C LEU A 65 -17.40 -4.06 -29.73
N ASN A 66 -16.10 -3.73 -29.69
CA ASN A 66 -15.62 -2.34 -29.75
C ASN A 66 -16.09 -1.62 -31.03
N ALA A 67 -15.91 -2.21 -32.22
CA ALA A 67 -16.36 -1.59 -33.46
C ALA A 67 -17.88 -1.47 -33.53
N PHE A 68 -18.61 -2.49 -33.05
CA PHE A 68 -20.08 -2.43 -32.98
C PHE A 68 -20.56 -1.32 -32.03
N ALA A 69 -19.98 -1.23 -30.83
CA ALA A 69 -20.28 -0.21 -29.83
C ALA A 69 -20.03 1.22 -30.35
N ALA A 70 -19.01 1.41 -31.21
CA ALA A 70 -18.69 2.71 -31.82
C ALA A 70 -19.76 3.22 -32.81
N LEU A 71 -20.61 2.35 -33.37
CA LEU A 71 -21.68 2.73 -34.32
C LEU A 71 -22.79 3.59 -33.66
N GLY A 72 -22.88 3.54 -32.33
CA GLY A 72 -23.77 4.39 -31.55
C GLY A 72 -25.22 3.89 -31.42
N PRO A 73 -26.00 4.53 -30.54
CA PRO A 73 -27.25 3.98 -30.00
C PRO A 73 -28.35 3.76 -31.05
N LYS A 74 -28.37 4.54 -32.13
CA LYS A 74 -29.35 4.38 -33.21
C LYS A 74 -29.20 3.02 -33.90
N VAL A 75 -27.95 2.63 -34.20
CA VAL A 75 -27.65 1.35 -34.86
C VAL A 75 -27.92 0.20 -33.90
N HIS A 76 -27.49 0.31 -32.64
CA HIS A 76 -27.75 -0.71 -31.61
C HIS A 76 -29.25 -0.96 -31.43
N THR A 77 -30.05 0.11 -31.41
CA THR A 77 -31.52 0.03 -31.32
C THR A 77 -32.13 -0.67 -32.53
N ALA A 78 -31.70 -0.32 -33.74
CA ALA A 78 -32.19 -0.92 -34.98
C ALA A 78 -31.90 -2.44 -35.03
N VAL A 79 -30.67 -2.84 -34.70
CA VAL A 79 -30.26 -4.26 -34.62
C VAL A 79 -31.10 -5.00 -33.59
N ARG A 80 -31.23 -4.44 -32.38
CA ARG A 80 -32.02 -5.05 -31.31
C ARG A 80 -33.48 -5.23 -31.74
N GLN A 81 -34.10 -4.20 -32.31
CA GLN A 81 -35.49 -4.26 -32.79
C GLN A 81 -35.65 -5.30 -33.91
N LYS A 82 -34.70 -5.38 -34.84
CA LYS A 82 -34.73 -6.38 -35.90
C LYS A 82 -34.68 -7.81 -35.36
N ILE A 83 -33.79 -8.07 -34.41
CA ILE A 83 -33.70 -9.37 -33.72
C ILE A 83 -34.99 -9.67 -32.98
N GLN A 84 -35.55 -8.69 -32.24
CA GLN A 84 -36.83 -8.87 -31.56
C GLN A 84 -37.97 -9.19 -32.54
N THR A 85 -38.02 -8.53 -33.70
CA THR A 85 -39.02 -8.83 -34.74
C THR A 85 -38.86 -10.25 -35.26
N LEU A 86 -37.63 -10.70 -35.53
CA LEU A 86 -37.37 -12.07 -35.99
C LEU A 86 -37.79 -13.11 -34.93
N ILE A 87 -37.48 -12.87 -33.65
CA ILE A 87 -37.89 -13.78 -32.56
C ILE A 87 -39.41 -13.79 -32.39
N ARG A 88 -40.10 -12.63 -32.49
CA ARG A 88 -41.57 -12.58 -32.40
C ARG A 88 -42.29 -13.28 -33.56
N GLN A 89 -41.63 -13.41 -34.72
CA GLN A 89 -42.18 -14.18 -35.84
C GLN A 89 -42.16 -15.68 -35.56
N ASP A 90 -41.15 -16.15 -34.82
CA ASP A 90 -41.01 -17.54 -34.42
C ASP A 90 -40.10 -17.67 -33.18
N GLU A 91 -40.73 -17.80 -32.01
CA GLU A 91 -40.02 -17.91 -30.73
C GLU A 91 -39.26 -19.24 -30.59
N THR A 92 -39.54 -20.24 -31.44
CA THR A 92 -38.77 -21.49 -31.48
C THR A 92 -37.40 -21.32 -32.14
N LEU A 93 -37.16 -20.14 -32.76
CA LEU A 93 -35.97 -19.81 -33.54
C LEU A 93 -35.75 -20.71 -34.76
N ALA A 94 -36.74 -21.51 -35.18
CA ALA A 94 -36.61 -22.40 -36.33
C ALA A 94 -36.47 -21.66 -37.67
N THR A 95 -36.96 -20.41 -37.74
CA THR A 95 -36.75 -19.51 -38.89
C THR A 95 -35.35 -18.91 -38.97
N PHE A 96 -34.55 -18.98 -37.91
CA PHE A 96 -33.16 -18.55 -37.94
C PHE A 96 -32.31 -19.57 -38.72
N PRO A 97 -31.22 -19.14 -39.38
CA PRO A 97 -30.28 -20.07 -39.99
C PRO A 97 -29.79 -21.05 -38.93
N GLN A 98 -29.81 -22.36 -39.23
CA GLN A 98 -29.40 -23.40 -38.27
C GLN A 98 -27.98 -23.17 -37.73
N ALA A 99 -27.08 -22.66 -38.57
CA ALA A 99 -25.72 -22.30 -38.18
C ALA A 99 -25.62 -21.04 -37.30
N ALA A 100 -26.71 -20.32 -37.05
CA ALA A 100 -26.70 -19.11 -36.22
C ALA A 100 -27.07 -19.38 -34.76
N VAL A 101 -27.74 -20.48 -34.44
CA VAL A 101 -28.33 -20.72 -33.11
C VAL A 101 -27.66 -21.92 -32.46
N GLU A 102 -27.11 -21.71 -31.26
CA GLU A 102 -26.51 -22.77 -30.45
C GLU A 102 -27.01 -22.69 -29.00
N PRO A 103 -27.22 -23.83 -28.31
CA PRO A 103 -27.52 -23.83 -26.88
C PRO A 103 -26.40 -23.19 -26.05
N ILE A 104 -26.75 -22.45 -25.00
CA ILE A 104 -25.78 -21.75 -24.12
C ILE A 104 -24.73 -22.69 -23.52
N ASN A 105 -25.07 -23.96 -23.27
CA ASN A 105 -24.15 -24.94 -22.71
C ASN A 105 -23.13 -25.49 -23.73
N GLN A 106 -23.28 -25.17 -25.02
CA GLN A 106 -22.36 -25.57 -26.09
C GLN A 106 -21.39 -24.45 -26.51
N VAL A 107 -21.56 -23.24 -25.96
CA VAL A 107 -20.69 -22.09 -26.26
C VAL A 107 -19.75 -21.76 -25.10
N SER A 108 -18.64 -21.12 -25.43
CA SER A 108 -17.72 -20.48 -24.47
C SER A 108 -17.83 -18.97 -24.64
N MET A 109 -18.14 -18.25 -23.55
CA MET A 109 -18.19 -16.79 -23.55
C MET A 109 -16.79 -16.19 -23.39
N HIS A 110 -16.57 -15.03 -23.99
CA HIS A 110 -15.31 -14.24 -23.91
C HIS A 110 -15.62 -12.82 -23.46
N LEU A 111 -14.59 -12.11 -22.96
CA LEU A 111 -14.73 -10.70 -22.58
C LEU A 111 -15.40 -9.92 -23.72
N PRO A 112 -16.50 -9.19 -23.45
CA PRO A 112 -17.29 -8.61 -24.52
C PRO A 112 -16.59 -7.41 -25.18
N MET A 113 -15.65 -6.78 -24.47
CA MET A 113 -14.90 -5.60 -24.93
C MET A 113 -13.40 -5.82 -24.75
N THR A 114 -12.60 -5.22 -25.63
CA THR A 114 -11.24 -4.81 -25.28
C THR A 114 -11.35 -3.51 -24.47
N ILE A 115 -11.05 -3.60 -23.17
CA ILE A 115 -11.19 -2.48 -22.23
C ILE A 115 -9.89 -1.69 -22.20
N GLY A 116 -9.97 -0.41 -22.58
CA GLY A 116 -8.81 0.48 -22.66
C GLY A 116 -8.44 1.07 -21.31
N ASP A 117 -9.43 1.67 -20.63
CA ASP A 117 -9.33 2.20 -19.28
C ASP A 117 -10.44 1.62 -18.40
N PHE A 118 -10.15 1.47 -17.11
CA PHE A 118 -11.09 1.06 -16.08
C PHE A 118 -11.07 2.08 -14.95
N THR A 119 -12.24 2.59 -14.58
CA THR A 119 -12.40 3.49 -13.44
C THR A 119 -13.41 2.89 -12.49
N ASP A 120 -13.00 2.72 -11.24
CA ASP A 120 -13.87 2.30 -10.17
C ASP A 120 -14.27 3.52 -9.33
N MET A 121 -15.57 3.69 -9.15
CA MET A 121 -16.12 4.83 -8.43
C MET A 121 -16.46 4.42 -7.00
N SER A 122 -17.02 5.32 -6.22
CA SER A 122 -17.59 4.99 -4.92
C SER A 122 -18.92 5.71 -4.78
N CYS A 123 -19.95 5.15 -5.40
CA CYS A 123 -21.24 5.80 -5.61
C CYS A 123 -22.29 5.47 -4.52
N SER A 124 -22.13 4.41 -3.73
CA SER A 124 -23.07 4.05 -2.66
C SER A 124 -22.75 4.79 -1.36
N HIS A 125 -23.71 5.60 -0.89
CA HIS A 125 -23.57 6.29 0.39
C HIS A 125 -23.61 5.30 1.57
N HIS A 126 -24.43 4.26 1.48
CA HIS A 126 -24.50 3.22 2.50
C HIS A 126 -23.17 2.47 2.60
N HIS A 127 -22.56 2.09 1.48
CA HIS A 127 -21.26 1.41 1.47
C HIS A 127 -20.20 2.28 2.14
N VAL A 128 -20.08 3.55 1.74
CA VAL A 128 -19.10 4.49 2.31
C VAL A 128 -19.25 4.60 3.83
N GLN A 129 -20.48 4.72 4.33
CA GLN A 129 -20.73 4.79 5.76
C GLN A 129 -20.40 3.48 6.49
N ASN A 130 -20.78 2.34 5.91
CA ASN A 130 -20.55 1.02 6.49
C ASN A 130 -19.05 0.69 6.52
N ALA A 131 -18.32 0.99 5.43
CA ALA A 131 -16.87 0.83 5.34
C ALA A 131 -16.15 1.72 6.38
N ALA A 132 -16.55 2.99 6.49
CA ALA A 132 -16.00 3.88 7.51
C ALA A 132 -16.27 3.37 8.94
N GLU A 133 -17.45 2.83 9.20
CA GLU A 133 -17.78 2.22 10.49
C GLU A 133 -16.94 0.98 10.79
N ALA A 134 -16.77 0.08 9.81
CA ALA A 134 -15.92 -1.10 9.95
C ALA A 134 -14.46 -0.73 10.23
N MET A 135 -13.94 0.30 9.55
CA MET A 135 -12.54 0.73 9.67
C MET A 135 -12.26 1.57 10.92
N THR A 136 -13.16 2.50 11.27
CA THR A 136 -12.90 3.55 12.27
C THR A 136 -13.81 3.46 13.50
N GLY A 137 -14.82 2.59 13.48
CA GLY A 137 -15.87 2.52 14.50
C GLY A 137 -16.91 3.65 14.39
N LYS A 138 -16.83 4.51 13.37
CA LYS A 138 -17.77 5.62 13.16
C LYS A 138 -18.23 5.70 11.71
N ARG A 139 -19.56 5.78 11.52
CA ARG A 139 -20.14 6.09 10.21
C ARG A 139 -19.75 7.51 9.81
N SER A 140 -19.14 7.65 8.63
CA SER A 140 -18.78 8.92 8.03
C SER A 140 -18.66 8.77 6.52
N ALA A 141 -18.62 9.89 5.81
CA ALA A 141 -18.31 9.92 4.37
C ALA A 141 -17.12 10.86 4.12
N PRO A 142 -16.29 10.59 3.09
CA PRO A 142 -15.26 11.53 2.66
C PRO A 142 -15.88 12.91 2.38
N PRO A 143 -15.20 14.03 2.72
CA PRO A 143 -15.75 15.37 2.52
C PRO A 143 -16.21 15.66 1.07
N ALA A 144 -15.54 15.03 0.09
CA ALA A 144 -15.86 15.17 -1.33
C ALA A 144 -17.11 14.39 -1.78
N PHE A 145 -17.53 13.36 -1.04
CA PHE A 145 -18.52 12.38 -1.50
C PHE A 145 -19.85 13.02 -1.90
N PHE A 146 -20.37 13.97 -1.12
CA PHE A 146 -21.65 14.63 -1.42
C PHE A 146 -21.54 15.73 -2.48
N ASN A 147 -20.32 16.09 -2.90
CA ASN A 147 -20.07 17.16 -3.86
C ASN A 147 -19.77 16.62 -5.27
N MET A 148 -19.16 15.44 -5.36
CA MET A 148 -18.78 14.81 -6.62
C MET A 148 -18.68 13.29 -6.49
N PRO A 149 -18.94 12.53 -7.57
CA PRO A 149 -18.68 11.10 -7.58
C PRO A 149 -17.17 10.87 -7.53
N ILE A 150 -16.68 10.40 -6.39
CA ILE A 150 -15.27 10.07 -6.19
C ILE A 150 -14.96 8.70 -6.79
N GLY A 151 -13.73 8.51 -7.26
CA GLY A 151 -13.27 7.25 -7.86
C GLY A 151 -11.76 7.27 -8.11
N TYR A 152 -11.25 6.14 -8.59
CA TYR A 152 -9.84 5.93 -8.90
C TYR A 152 -9.68 5.10 -10.17
N ALA A 153 -8.48 5.15 -10.77
CA ALA A 153 -8.17 4.31 -11.93
C ALA A 153 -7.89 2.87 -11.46
N GLY A 154 -8.68 1.93 -11.96
CA GLY A 154 -8.50 0.50 -11.74
C GLY A 154 -7.50 -0.13 -12.73
N ARG A 155 -7.33 -1.45 -12.65
CA ARG A 155 -6.36 -2.18 -13.46
C ARG A 155 -7.02 -2.98 -14.59
N CYS A 156 -6.85 -2.55 -15.85
CA CYS A 156 -7.46 -3.22 -17.00
C CYS A 156 -6.90 -4.62 -17.30
N SER A 157 -5.62 -4.87 -17.02
CA SER A 157 -4.96 -6.14 -17.37
C SER A 157 -5.43 -7.34 -16.54
N SER A 158 -6.16 -7.09 -15.47
CA SER A 158 -6.71 -8.09 -14.54
C SER A 158 -8.23 -8.07 -14.54
N ILE A 159 -8.84 -7.57 -15.62
CA ILE A 159 -10.28 -7.72 -15.84
C ILE A 159 -10.51 -9.05 -16.54
N ASP A 160 -11.23 -9.94 -15.86
CA ASP A 160 -11.52 -11.29 -16.31
C ASP A 160 -13.02 -11.48 -16.55
N ILE A 161 -13.37 -12.48 -17.36
CA ILE A 161 -14.77 -12.83 -17.59
C ILE A 161 -15.28 -13.78 -16.51
N SER A 162 -16.59 -13.72 -16.23
CA SER A 162 -17.34 -14.75 -15.52
C SER A 162 -16.88 -16.17 -15.88
N GLY A 163 -16.65 -16.98 -14.87
CA GLY A 163 -16.11 -18.34 -14.92
C GLY A 163 -14.60 -18.42 -14.71
N THR A 164 -13.88 -17.30 -14.72
CA THR A 164 -12.42 -17.28 -14.55
C THR A 164 -12.04 -17.52 -13.07
N PRO A 165 -11.09 -18.44 -12.79
CA PRO A 165 -10.44 -18.60 -11.49
C PRO A 165 -9.77 -17.32 -11.00
N VAL A 166 -9.96 -16.98 -9.72
CA VAL A 166 -9.28 -15.86 -9.06
C VAL A 166 -8.33 -16.43 -8.00
N GLU A 167 -7.05 -16.08 -8.09
CA GLU A 167 -6.03 -16.52 -7.13
C GLU A 167 -5.96 -15.55 -5.96
N ARG A 168 -5.88 -16.08 -4.73
CA ARG A 168 -5.68 -15.22 -3.54
C ARG A 168 -4.33 -14.53 -3.65
N PRO A 169 -4.30 -13.19 -3.65
CA PRO A 169 -3.08 -12.46 -3.84
C PRO A 169 -2.14 -12.66 -2.65
N LEU A 170 -0.86 -12.75 -2.96
CA LEU A 170 0.20 -12.52 -2.00
C LEU A 170 0.41 -11.02 -1.85
N GLY A 171 0.66 -10.56 -0.63
CA GLY A 171 1.00 -9.17 -0.41
C GLY A 171 1.47 -8.89 1.00
N GLN A 172 1.77 -7.62 1.25
CA GLN A 172 2.14 -7.12 2.55
C GLN A 172 0.90 -6.61 3.28
N TYR A 173 0.76 -6.96 4.55
CA TYR A 173 -0.34 -6.49 5.39
C TYR A 173 0.04 -6.49 6.87
N TRP A 174 -0.70 -5.74 7.67
CA TRP A 174 -0.54 -5.73 9.12
C TRP A 174 -0.91 -7.10 9.73
N ALA A 175 -0.02 -7.69 10.53
CA ALA A 175 -0.25 -8.99 11.18
C ALA A 175 -1.39 -8.95 12.22
N GLY A 176 -1.71 -7.76 12.72
CA GLY A 176 -2.73 -7.51 13.73
C GLY A 176 -3.51 -6.24 13.44
N LYS A 177 -3.48 -5.29 14.38
CA LYS A 177 -4.22 -4.02 14.26
C LYS A 177 -3.50 -3.09 13.27
N PRO A 178 -4.21 -2.52 12.27
CA PRO A 178 -3.60 -1.61 11.32
C PRO A 178 -2.93 -0.41 12.00
N GLY A 179 -1.68 -0.13 11.61
CA GLY A 179 -0.87 0.93 12.20
C GLY A 179 -0.28 0.62 13.59
N GLU A 180 -0.63 -0.53 14.18
CA GLU A 180 -0.22 -0.94 15.55
C GLU A 180 0.34 -2.38 15.59
N SER A 181 0.77 -2.91 14.45
CA SER A 181 1.29 -4.27 14.34
C SER A 181 2.37 -4.32 13.29
N GLU A 182 3.15 -5.40 13.24
CA GLU A 182 4.14 -5.58 12.18
C GLU A 182 3.49 -5.78 10.80
N VAL A 183 4.18 -5.34 9.75
CA VAL A 183 3.85 -5.75 8.38
C VAL A 183 4.48 -7.11 8.11
N VAL A 184 3.67 -8.05 7.63
CA VAL A 184 4.08 -9.38 7.20
C VAL A 184 3.78 -9.55 5.71
N PHE A 185 4.50 -10.47 5.06
CA PHE A 185 4.24 -10.87 3.68
C PHE A 185 3.66 -12.28 3.64
N GLY A 186 2.61 -12.48 2.85
CA GLY A 186 1.99 -13.79 2.66
C GLY A 186 0.68 -13.70 1.89
N PRO A 187 -0.08 -14.81 1.81
CA PRO A 187 -1.42 -14.79 1.23
C PRO A 187 -2.35 -13.90 2.05
N SER A 188 -3.20 -13.10 1.37
CA SER A 188 -4.21 -12.28 2.03
C SER A 188 -5.10 -13.14 2.93
N LYS A 189 -5.36 -12.68 4.15
CA LYS A 189 -6.27 -13.27 5.13
C LYS A 189 -7.67 -12.65 5.09
N ARG A 190 -7.86 -11.56 4.35
CA ARG A 190 -9.10 -10.80 4.30
C ARG A 190 -9.57 -10.59 2.85
N MET A 191 -9.74 -11.68 2.11
CA MET A 191 -10.30 -11.65 0.76
C MET A 191 -11.80 -11.41 0.79
N ASP A 192 -12.24 -10.55 -0.12
CA ASP A 192 -13.61 -10.05 -0.18
C ASP A 192 -14.07 -9.93 -1.63
N TYR A 193 -15.38 -9.94 -1.81
CA TYR A 193 -16.03 -9.55 -3.07
C TYR A 193 -16.54 -8.12 -2.96
N GLU A 194 -16.79 -7.46 -4.08
CA GLU A 194 -17.55 -6.20 -4.12
C GLU A 194 -18.67 -6.33 -5.15
N LEU A 195 -19.92 -6.24 -4.70
CA LEU A 195 -21.08 -6.25 -5.59
C LEU A 195 -21.16 -4.93 -6.34
N GLU A 196 -20.97 -4.96 -7.67
CA GLU A 196 -20.97 -3.75 -8.49
C GLU A 196 -21.75 -3.86 -9.79
N LEU A 197 -22.09 -2.69 -10.33
CA LEU A 197 -22.55 -2.51 -11.71
C LEU A 197 -21.51 -1.66 -12.45
N GLY A 198 -21.35 -1.88 -13.76
CA GLY A 198 -20.55 -1.00 -14.59
C GLY A 198 -21.25 -0.62 -15.88
N CYS A 199 -20.89 0.53 -16.44
CA CYS A 199 -21.25 0.89 -17.81
C CYS A 199 -20.03 0.83 -18.74
N ILE A 200 -20.31 0.48 -20.00
CA ILE A 200 -19.34 0.44 -21.08
C ILE A 200 -19.53 1.67 -21.95
N VAL A 201 -18.45 2.40 -22.20
CA VAL A 201 -18.46 3.54 -23.12
C VAL A 201 -18.59 3.03 -24.57
N GLY A 202 -19.62 3.49 -25.29
CA GLY A 202 -19.86 3.20 -26.70
C GLY A 202 -19.32 4.30 -27.59
N LYS A 203 -20.03 5.44 -27.64
CA LYS A 203 -19.59 6.62 -28.37
C LYS A 203 -18.47 7.33 -27.58
N PRO A 204 -17.27 7.48 -28.15
CA PRO A 204 -16.15 8.06 -27.42
C PRO A 204 -16.36 9.54 -27.10
N ILE A 205 -15.68 10.01 -26.06
CA ILE A 205 -15.56 11.42 -25.69
C ILE A 205 -14.11 11.85 -25.95
N PRO A 206 -13.84 12.63 -27.00
CA PRO A 206 -12.51 13.18 -27.27
C PRO A 206 -11.94 13.98 -26.09
N ARG A 207 -10.60 14.01 -25.98
CA ARG A 207 -9.89 14.84 -24.99
C ARG A 207 -10.36 16.30 -25.10
N ASN A 208 -10.60 16.92 -23.94
CA ASN A 208 -11.12 18.29 -23.76
C ASN A 208 -12.60 18.49 -24.14
N GLN A 209 -13.29 17.47 -24.67
CA GLN A 209 -14.73 17.52 -24.79
C GLN A 209 -15.37 17.24 -23.43
N ARG A 210 -16.34 18.07 -23.05
CA ARG A 210 -17.07 17.96 -21.79
C ARG A 210 -18.51 17.64 -22.11
N ILE A 211 -19.10 16.76 -21.31
CA ILE A 211 -20.52 16.44 -21.38
C ILE A 211 -21.20 16.74 -20.05
N ARG A 212 -22.51 16.97 -20.10
CA ARG A 212 -23.37 16.97 -18.91
C ARG A 212 -23.88 15.57 -18.65
N ALA A 213 -24.27 15.28 -17.41
CA ALA A 213 -24.88 14.00 -17.05
C ALA A 213 -26.12 13.69 -17.91
N SER A 214 -26.91 14.69 -18.28
CA SER A 214 -28.06 14.55 -19.18
C SER A 214 -27.71 14.11 -20.62
N GLN A 215 -26.43 14.13 -21.00
CA GLN A 215 -25.95 13.68 -22.31
C GLN A 215 -25.25 12.31 -22.24
N ALA A 216 -25.04 11.77 -21.04
CA ALA A 216 -24.20 10.60 -20.83
C ALA A 216 -24.78 9.32 -21.46
N GLU A 217 -26.10 9.17 -21.50
CA GLU A 217 -26.75 7.97 -22.05
C GLU A 217 -26.43 7.77 -23.55
N GLU A 218 -26.20 8.84 -24.32
CA GLU A 218 -25.76 8.74 -25.73
C GLU A 218 -24.35 8.13 -25.88
N HIS A 219 -23.58 8.11 -24.80
CA HIS A 219 -22.21 7.62 -24.74
C HIS A 219 -22.11 6.23 -24.11
N ILE A 220 -23.18 5.71 -23.51
CA ILE A 220 -23.19 4.39 -22.88
C ILE A 220 -23.66 3.35 -23.90
N PHE A 221 -22.83 2.33 -24.14
CA PHE A 221 -23.20 1.16 -24.95
C PHE A 221 -24.13 0.21 -24.18
N GLY A 222 -23.85 0.01 -22.90
CA GLY A 222 -24.67 -0.81 -22.02
C GLY A 222 -24.01 -1.06 -20.68
N TYR A 223 -24.56 -2.01 -19.93
CA TYR A 223 -24.25 -2.27 -18.53
C TYR A 223 -23.86 -3.72 -18.31
N VAL A 224 -22.99 -3.95 -17.33
CA VAL A 224 -22.52 -5.28 -16.90
C VAL A 224 -22.51 -5.35 -15.38
N LEU A 225 -22.60 -6.56 -14.82
CA LEU A 225 -22.21 -6.79 -13.44
C LEU A 225 -20.69 -6.77 -13.33
N VAL A 226 -20.20 -6.29 -12.20
CA VAL A 226 -18.77 -6.24 -11.87
C VAL A 226 -18.58 -6.83 -10.47
N ASN A 227 -17.53 -7.64 -10.31
CA ASN A 227 -17.03 -8.04 -8.99
C ASN A 227 -15.59 -7.57 -8.84
N ASP A 228 -15.35 -6.57 -7.99
CA ASP A 228 -14.02 -6.01 -7.77
C ASP A 228 -13.33 -6.67 -6.56
N TRP A 229 -12.55 -7.73 -6.82
CA TRP A 229 -11.98 -8.57 -5.79
C TRP A 229 -11.01 -7.80 -4.92
N SER A 230 -11.19 -7.93 -3.60
CA SER A 230 -10.53 -7.04 -2.66
C SER A 230 -9.83 -7.80 -1.53
N ALA A 231 -8.50 -7.71 -1.50
CA ALA A 231 -7.68 -8.14 -0.37
C ALA A 231 -7.59 -7.00 0.66
N ARG A 232 -8.54 -6.97 1.60
CA ARG A 232 -8.74 -5.83 2.52
C ARG A 232 -7.56 -5.56 3.44
N ASP A 233 -6.81 -6.60 3.79
CA ASP A 233 -5.62 -6.49 4.63
C ASP A 233 -4.44 -5.86 3.89
N ILE A 234 -4.22 -6.24 2.63
CA ILE A 234 -3.23 -5.61 1.74
C ILE A 234 -3.66 -4.17 1.47
N GLN A 235 -4.93 -3.97 1.08
CA GLN A 235 -5.51 -2.66 0.81
C GLN A 235 -5.36 -1.72 2.02
N ALA A 236 -5.66 -2.18 3.23
CA ALA A 236 -5.56 -1.37 4.44
C ALA A 236 -4.13 -0.86 4.73
N LEU A 237 -3.10 -1.58 4.29
CA LEU A 237 -1.71 -1.14 4.44
C LEU A 237 -1.32 -0.06 3.41
N GLU A 238 -1.73 -0.22 2.15
CA GLU A 238 -1.27 0.64 1.05
C GLU A 238 -2.18 1.84 0.74
N MET A 239 -3.45 1.80 1.15
CA MET A 239 -4.51 2.74 0.74
C MET A 239 -4.14 4.21 0.96
N ASN A 240 -3.43 4.54 2.05
CA ASN A 240 -3.11 5.93 2.38
C ASN A 240 -1.69 6.31 1.94
N PRO A 241 -1.50 7.46 1.26
CA PRO A 241 -2.50 8.45 0.82
C PRO A 241 -2.97 8.27 -0.64
N LEU A 242 -2.49 7.25 -1.36
CA LEU A 242 -2.57 7.21 -2.83
C LEU A 242 -3.77 6.45 -3.40
N GLY A 243 -4.57 5.80 -2.54
CA GLY A 243 -5.65 4.93 -2.95
C GLY A 243 -5.23 3.46 -3.07
N PRO A 244 -6.17 2.58 -3.45
CA PRO A 244 -5.92 1.15 -3.55
C PRO A 244 -5.05 0.80 -4.76
N LEU A 245 -4.26 -0.26 -4.64
CA LEU A 245 -3.40 -0.79 -5.70
C LEU A 245 -3.37 -2.33 -5.69
N ASN A 246 -2.43 -2.96 -4.96
CA ASN A 246 -2.29 -4.41 -4.91
C ASN A 246 -3.46 -5.11 -4.20
N GLY A 247 -4.16 -4.40 -3.32
CA GLY A 247 -5.38 -4.86 -2.68
C GLY A 247 -6.50 -5.16 -3.69
N LYS A 248 -6.45 -4.60 -4.89
CA LYS A 248 -7.40 -4.81 -6.00
C LYS A 248 -6.82 -5.67 -7.14
N ASN A 249 -5.53 -5.99 -7.10
CA ASN A 249 -4.86 -6.76 -8.14
C ASN A 249 -5.20 -8.26 -8.14
N ALA A 250 -6.00 -8.74 -7.18
CA ALA A 250 -6.56 -10.10 -7.24
C ALA A 250 -7.34 -10.32 -8.55
N GLY A 251 -7.96 -9.27 -9.06
CA GLY A 251 -8.67 -9.24 -10.33
C GLY A 251 -10.00 -8.52 -10.20
N THR A 252 -10.63 -8.25 -11.33
CA THR A 252 -11.98 -7.71 -11.43
C THR A 252 -12.73 -8.60 -12.40
N THR A 253 -13.83 -9.24 -11.99
CA THR A 253 -14.61 -10.08 -12.89
C THR A 253 -15.77 -9.27 -13.49
N VAL A 254 -16.10 -9.47 -14.77
CA VAL A 254 -17.28 -8.87 -15.43
C VAL A 254 -18.24 -9.93 -15.99
N SER A 255 -19.54 -9.61 -16.01
CA SER A 255 -20.55 -10.48 -16.64
C SER A 255 -20.39 -10.51 -18.17
N PRO A 256 -20.70 -11.64 -18.84
CA PRO A 256 -20.44 -11.80 -20.27
C PRO A 256 -21.41 -11.04 -21.18
N TRP A 257 -22.57 -10.64 -20.67
CA TRP A 257 -23.65 -10.01 -21.44
C TRP A 257 -23.75 -8.53 -21.11
N ILE A 258 -23.64 -7.68 -22.12
CA ILE A 258 -23.86 -6.24 -22.04
C ILE A 258 -25.35 -5.96 -22.24
N ILE A 259 -26.01 -5.46 -21.19
CA ILE A 259 -27.42 -5.10 -21.21
C ILE A 259 -27.58 -3.67 -21.75
N THR A 260 -28.40 -3.50 -22.78
CA THR A 260 -28.52 -2.20 -23.47
C THR A 260 -29.32 -1.18 -22.65
N PRO A 261 -29.07 0.14 -22.81
CA PRO A 261 -29.90 1.18 -22.17
C PRO A 261 -31.39 1.04 -22.49
N GLN A 262 -31.74 0.60 -23.71
CA GLN A 262 -33.11 0.39 -24.16
C GLN A 262 -33.81 -0.76 -23.41
N ALA A 263 -33.07 -1.80 -23.01
CA ALA A 263 -33.64 -2.88 -22.18
C ALA A 263 -33.92 -2.40 -20.75
N LEU A 264 -33.21 -1.38 -20.27
CA LEU A 264 -33.34 -0.86 -18.91
C LEU A 264 -34.22 0.39 -18.81
N SER A 265 -34.66 0.98 -19.91
CA SER A 265 -35.34 2.29 -19.92
C SER A 265 -36.63 2.32 -19.10
N SER A 266 -37.36 1.20 -19.05
CA SER A 266 -38.61 1.08 -18.28
C SER A 266 -38.40 0.84 -16.79
N PHE A 267 -37.15 0.63 -16.37
CA PHE A 267 -36.76 0.36 -14.98
C PHE A 267 -35.99 1.54 -14.37
N LYS A 268 -36.13 2.74 -14.96
CA LYS A 268 -35.66 3.97 -14.34
C LYS A 268 -36.57 4.35 -13.17
N THR A 269 -35.98 4.72 -12.05
CA THR A 269 -36.66 5.15 -10.82
C THR A 269 -35.96 6.38 -10.24
N ALA A 270 -36.56 7.01 -9.23
CA ALA A 270 -35.96 8.14 -8.56
C ALA A 270 -34.71 7.72 -7.77
N SER A 271 -33.61 8.43 -7.98
CA SER A 271 -32.39 8.31 -7.17
C SER A 271 -32.64 8.78 -5.73
N PRO A 272 -31.82 8.34 -4.76
CA PRO A 272 -31.86 8.85 -3.40
C PRO A 272 -31.74 10.39 -3.37
N PRO A 273 -32.41 11.08 -2.42
CA PRO A 273 -32.37 12.53 -2.34
C PRO A 273 -30.93 13.03 -2.09
N ARG A 274 -30.57 14.11 -2.79
CA ARG A 274 -29.28 14.79 -2.61
C ARG A 274 -29.24 15.56 -1.30
N GLU A 275 -28.06 15.61 -0.70
CA GLU A 275 -27.82 16.42 0.51
C GLU A 275 -27.54 17.88 0.13
N TYR A 276 -26.81 18.09 -0.97
CA TYR A 276 -26.53 19.41 -1.53
C TYR A 276 -27.15 19.57 -2.92
N VAL A 277 -27.26 20.81 -3.39
CA VAL A 277 -27.77 21.11 -4.73
C VAL A 277 -26.74 20.67 -5.78
N ASP A 278 -27.17 19.84 -6.73
CA ASP A 278 -26.31 19.39 -7.82
C ASP A 278 -25.75 20.56 -8.64
N MET A 279 -24.45 20.51 -8.86
CA MET A 279 -23.78 21.39 -9.81
C MET A 279 -24.38 21.20 -11.21
N PRO A 280 -24.52 22.26 -12.03
CA PRO A 280 -25.24 22.19 -13.30
C PRO A 280 -24.81 21.09 -14.28
N TYR A 281 -23.55 20.63 -14.22
CA TYR A 281 -23.03 19.57 -15.09
C TYR A 281 -23.41 18.15 -14.62
N LEU A 282 -23.73 17.97 -13.34
CA LEU A 282 -24.15 16.70 -12.74
C LEU A 282 -25.67 16.51 -12.76
N LYS A 283 -26.43 17.53 -13.17
CA LYS A 283 -27.87 17.40 -13.38
C LYS A 283 -28.13 16.47 -14.56
N ASP A 284 -28.75 15.34 -14.29
CA ASP A 284 -29.24 14.41 -15.29
C ASP A 284 -30.70 14.74 -15.68
N SER A 285 -31.31 13.88 -16.50
CA SER A 285 -32.65 14.09 -17.05
C SER A 285 -33.79 13.95 -16.04
N GLY A 286 -33.55 13.50 -14.80
CA GLY A 286 -34.64 13.18 -13.88
C GLY A 286 -34.29 12.46 -12.58
N ASN A 287 -33.02 12.44 -12.15
CA ASN A 287 -32.51 11.55 -11.10
C ASN A 287 -32.80 10.07 -11.42
N ASP A 288 -32.51 9.65 -12.65
CA ASP A 288 -32.91 8.34 -13.19
C ASP A 288 -31.97 7.22 -12.69
N ALA A 289 -32.15 6.75 -11.45
CA ALA A 289 -31.50 5.54 -10.97
C ALA A 289 -32.05 4.33 -11.73
N LEU A 290 -31.23 3.29 -11.89
CA LEU A 290 -31.69 2.02 -12.47
C LEU A 290 -32.17 1.13 -11.32
N ASP A 291 -33.41 0.63 -11.40
CA ASP A 291 -33.99 -0.35 -10.47
C ASP A 291 -33.59 -1.77 -10.90
N ILE A 292 -32.38 -2.17 -10.53
CA ILE A 292 -31.82 -3.50 -10.79
C ILE A 292 -31.69 -4.20 -9.45
N LYS A 293 -32.42 -5.30 -9.28
CA LYS A 293 -32.24 -6.17 -8.12
C LYS A 293 -30.92 -6.91 -8.28
N LEU A 294 -30.09 -6.85 -7.26
CA LEU A 294 -28.75 -7.41 -7.26
C LEU A 294 -28.61 -8.43 -6.15
N GLN A 295 -28.04 -9.60 -6.45
CA GLN A 295 -27.86 -10.67 -5.48
C GLN A 295 -26.43 -11.18 -5.49
N VAL A 296 -25.95 -11.57 -4.31
CA VAL A 296 -24.71 -12.32 -4.15
C VAL A 296 -25.01 -13.62 -3.43
N GLN A 297 -24.55 -14.72 -4.02
CA GLN A 297 -24.58 -16.04 -3.43
C GLN A 297 -23.15 -16.60 -3.36
N ALA A 298 -22.89 -17.41 -2.35
CA ALA A 298 -21.70 -18.23 -2.31
C ALA A 298 -22.08 -19.69 -2.37
N GLN A 299 -21.31 -20.42 -3.18
CA GLN A 299 -21.39 -21.86 -3.32
C GLN A 299 -20.11 -22.48 -2.76
N SER A 300 -20.28 -23.48 -1.91
CA SER A 300 -19.18 -24.26 -1.32
C SER A 300 -19.43 -25.74 -1.52
N GLN A 301 -18.36 -26.53 -1.66
CA GLN A 301 -18.42 -27.99 -1.72
C GLN A 301 -17.86 -28.59 -0.43
N GLY A 302 -18.64 -29.42 0.25
CA GLY A 302 -18.22 -30.12 1.47
C GLY A 302 -18.90 -31.48 1.57
N ASN A 303 -18.17 -32.53 1.96
CA ASN A 303 -18.68 -33.90 2.12
C ASN A 303 -19.41 -34.48 0.87
N GLY A 304 -19.09 -34.00 -0.33
CA GLY A 304 -19.76 -34.41 -1.57
C GLY A 304 -21.09 -33.70 -1.88
N GLU A 305 -21.52 -32.76 -1.03
CA GLU A 305 -22.71 -31.94 -1.23
C GLU A 305 -22.35 -30.50 -1.61
N THR A 306 -23.20 -29.88 -2.43
CA THR A 306 -23.09 -28.46 -2.80
C THR A 306 -24.05 -27.65 -1.95
N SER A 307 -23.52 -26.71 -1.17
CA SER A 307 -24.33 -25.74 -0.41
C SER A 307 -24.29 -24.37 -1.08
N VAL A 308 -25.45 -23.72 -1.26
CA VAL A 308 -25.56 -22.35 -1.76
C VAL A 308 -26.18 -21.47 -0.67
N LYS A 309 -25.54 -20.34 -0.36
CA LYS A 309 -26.02 -19.39 0.65
C LYS A 309 -26.05 -17.98 0.07
N ALA A 310 -27.17 -17.27 0.25
CA ALA A 310 -27.29 -15.86 -0.10
C ALA A 310 -26.54 -14.99 0.91
N TYR A 311 -25.73 -14.04 0.42
CA TYR A 311 -24.96 -13.08 1.21
C TYR A 311 -25.49 -11.66 1.11
N CYS A 312 -25.96 -11.28 -0.07
CA CYS A 312 -26.48 -9.93 -0.32
C CYS A 312 -27.70 -10.00 -1.24
N ASN A 313 -28.71 -9.18 -0.96
CA ASN A 313 -29.85 -8.91 -1.82
C ASN A 313 -30.07 -7.39 -1.87
N SER A 314 -29.25 -6.67 -2.64
CA SER A 314 -29.26 -5.20 -2.74
C SER A 314 -30.01 -4.73 -4.00
N ASN A 315 -29.96 -3.43 -4.28
CA ASN A 315 -30.54 -2.82 -5.45
C ASN A 315 -29.69 -1.62 -5.91
N SER A 316 -29.44 -1.49 -7.23
CA SER A 316 -28.72 -0.33 -7.77
C SER A 316 -29.45 1.00 -7.59
N ALA A 317 -30.75 0.99 -7.30
CA ALA A 317 -31.53 2.18 -6.96
C ALA A 317 -31.02 2.87 -5.68
N TRP A 318 -30.21 2.20 -4.85
CA TRP A 318 -29.58 2.79 -3.67
C TRP A 318 -28.32 3.62 -3.97
N LEU A 319 -27.82 3.59 -5.21
CA LEU A 319 -26.67 4.38 -5.60
C LEU A 319 -26.97 5.87 -5.44
N TYR A 320 -26.11 6.57 -4.70
CA TYR A 320 -26.21 8.01 -4.57
C TYR A 320 -25.84 8.65 -5.90
N TRP A 321 -24.67 8.32 -6.47
CA TRP A 321 -24.26 8.82 -7.78
C TRP A 321 -24.64 7.86 -8.91
N THR A 322 -25.21 8.36 -9.99
CA THR A 322 -25.53 7.56 -11.18
C THR A 322 -24.30 7.38 -12.08
N LEU A 323 -24.25 6.32 -12.90
CA LEU A 323 -23.17 6.13 -13.88
C LEU A 323 -23.13 7.26 -14.93
N SER A 324 -24.28 7.87 -15.24
CA SER A 324 -24.35 9.08 -16.08
C SER A 324 -23.60 10.26 -15.46
N GLN A 325 -23.72 10.45 -14.15
CA GLN A 325 -22.98 11.47 -13.40
C GLN A 325 -21.48 11.14 -13.32
N CYS A 326 -21.13 9.87 -13.14
CA CYS A 326 -19.73 9.42 -13.14
C CYS A 326 -19.06 9.73 -14.47
N LEU A 327 -19.71 9.40 -15.60
CA LEU A 327 -19.21 9.68 -16.94
C LEU A 327 -18.98 11.18 -17.17
N ALA A 328 -19.97 12.01 -16.77
CA ALA A 328 -19.85 13.46 -16.89
C ALA A 328 -18.75 14.04 -15.99
N HIS A 329 -18.61 13.53 -14.78
CA HIS A 329 -17.54 13.93 -13.87
C HIS A 329 -16.16 13.56 -14.39
N GLN A 330 -16.00 12.35 -14.93
CA GLN A 330 -14.73 11.93 -15.49
C GLN A 330 -14.30 12.80 -16.69
N ALA A 331 -15.25 13.18 -17.54
CA ALA A 331 -15.00 14.06 -18.68
C ALA A 331 -14.81 15.55 -18.30
N ILE A 332 -15.26 16.00 -17.12
CA ILE A 332 -15.29 17.45 -16.80
C ILE A 332 -13.89 18.06 -16.69
N GLY A 333 -12.91 17.30 -16.22
CA GLY A 333 -11.49 17.69 -16.19
C GLY A 333 -10.84 17.73 -17.57
N GLY A 334 -11.58 17.32 -18.61
CA GLY A 334 -11.13 17.20 -19.98
C GLY A 334 -10.64 15.80 -20.35
N CYS A 335 -10.72 14.80 -19.46
CA CYS A 335 -10.32 13.42 -19.77
C CYS A 335 -11.05 12.94 -21.04
N GLY A 336 -10.33 12.20 -21.89
CA GLY A 336 -10.97 11.53 -23.03
C GLY A 336 -11.42 10.13 -22.61
N LEU A 337 -12.59 9.69 -23.07
CA LEU A 337 -13.12 8.35 -22.84
C LEU A 337 -13.26 7.63 -24.18
N ARG A 338 -12.77 6.40 -24.25
CA ARG A 338 -12.67 5.60 -25.46
C ARG A 338 -13.77 4.55 -25.50
N THR A 339 -14.13 4.12 -26.70
CA THR A 339 -15.05 2.98 -26.87
C THR A 339 -14.47 1.73 -26.21
N GLY A 340 -15.23 1.13 -25.30
CA GLY A 340 -14.83 -0.04 -24.52
C GLY A 340 -14.34 0.26 -23.11
N ASP A 341 -14.12 1.52 -22.74
CA ASP A 341 -13.77 1.86 -21.35
C ASP A 341 -14.89 1.44 -20.39
N LEU A 342 -14.49 0.93 -19.22
CA LEU A 342 -15.38 0.47 -18.16
C LEU A 342 -15.39 1.47 -17.01
N ILE A 343 -16.57 1.89 -16.59
CA ILE A 343 -16.77 2.69 -15.37
C ILE A 343 -17.68 1.91 -14.45
N ALA A 344 -17.15 1.48 -13.31
CA ALA A 344 -17.91 0.74 -12.30
C ALA A 344 -18.42 1.68 -11.20
N THR A 345 -19.45 1.24 -10.49
CA THR A 345 -20.14 2.05 -9.49
C THR A 345 -19.37 2.20 -8.18
N GLY A 346 -18.41 1.31 -7.91
CA GLY A 346 -18.07 0.95 -6.55
C GLY A 346 -19.17 0.08 -5.93
N THR A 347 -18.84 -0.52 -4.79
CA THR A 347 -19.73 -1.46 -4.08
C THR A 347 -21.15 -0.90 -3.86
N VAL A 348 -22.17 -1.69 -4.22
CA VAL A 348 -23.60 -1.34 -4.15
C VAL A 348 -24.22 -1.86 -2.86
N SER A 349 -24.32 -1.00 -1.86
CA SER A 349 -24.99 -1.31 -0.59
C SER A 349 -26.31 -0.56 -0.39
N GLY A 350 -27.27 -1.22 0.24
CA GLY A 350 -28.55 -0.66 0.69
C GLY A 350 -28.59 -0.35 2.20
N PRO A 351 -29.73 0.15 2.70
CA PRO A 351 -29.90 0.53 4.11
C PRO A 351 -29.91 -0.65 5.09
N ASN A 352 -30.29 -1.85 4.65
CA ASN A 352 -30.44 -3.01 5.54
C ASN A 352 -29.17 -3.88 5.60
N GLU A 353 -29.02 -4.66 6.67
CA GLU A 353 -27.88 -5.58 6.85
C GLU A 353 -27.75 -6.61 5.72
N THR A 354 -28.88 -7.09 5.17
CA THR A 354 -28.90 -8.06 4.06
C THR A 354 -28.58 -7.43 2.70
N GLU A 355 -28.40 -6.11 2.65
CA GLU A 355 -28.11 -5.35 1.44
C GLU A 355 -26.66 -4.85 1.40
N ARG A 356 -25.78 -5.33 2.28
CA ARG A 356 -24.35 -4.97 2.28
C ARG A 356 -23.62 -5.62 1.12
N GLY A 357 -23.00 -4.80 0.28
CA GLY A 357 -22.39 -5.21 -0.98
C GLY A 357 -21.01 -5.87 -0.84
N CYS A 358 -20.40 -5.91 0.34
CA CYS A 358 -19.20 -6.70 0.63
C CYS A 358 -19.12 -7.21 2.07
N LEU A 359 -18.24 -8.19 2.33
CA LEU A 359 -18.08 -8.79 3.65
C LEU A 359 -17.48 -7.82 4.67
N MET A 360 -16.58 -6.93 4.22
CA MET A 360 -15.97 -5.91 5.09
C MET A 360 -17.01 -5.08 5.84
N GLU A 361 -18.14 -4.75 5.21
CA GLU A 361 -19.20 -3.95 5.83
C GLU A 361 -19.79 -4.62 7.07
N HIS A 362 -19.69 -5.95 7.21
CA HIS A 362 -20.14 -6.68 8.41
C HIS A 362 -19.14 -6.63 9.57
N MET A 363 -17.90 -6.21 9.34
CA MET A 363 -16.78 -6.26 10.31
C MET A 363 -16.75 -5.08 11.29
N ARG A 364 -17.90 -4.76 11.90
CA ARG A 364 -18.04 -3.63 12.83
C ARG A 364 -17.40 -3.91 14.18
N GLN A 365 -16.88 -2.88 14.82
CA GLN A 365 -16.37 -2.97 16.19
C GLN A 365 -17.51 -3.41 17.14
N SER A 366 -17.19 -4.32 18.08
CA SER A 366 -18.14 -4.83 19.10
C SER A 366 -19.31 -5.66 18.58
N VAL A 367 -19.40 -5.94 17.27
CA VAL A 367 -20.40 -6.85 16.69
C VAL A 367 -19.66 -8.02 16.05
N SER A 368 -19.91 -9.24 16.53
CA SER A 368 -19.37 -10.43 15.87
C SER A 368 -20.10 -10.65 14.54
N PRO A 369 -19.39 -10.67 13.40
CA PRO A 369 -20.03 -10.91 12.11
C PRO A 369 -20.52 -12.36 12.03
N GLN A 370 -21.56 -12.61 11.25
CA GLN A 370 -22.08 -13.97 11.04
C GLN A 370 -21.09 -14.88 10.30
N ARG A 371 -20.14 -14.30 9.56
CA ARG A 371 -19.03 -14.99 8.90
C ARG A 371 -17.80 -14.10 8.81
N GLY A 372 -16.65 -14.73 8.60
CA GLY A 372 -15.41 -14.04 8.24
C GLY A 372 -15.36 -13.66 6.75
N TYR A 373 -14.16 -13.32 6.29
CA TYR A 373 -13.81 -13.13 4.88
C TYR A 373 -13.86 -14.43 4.08
N LEU A 374 -13.65 -14.35 2.77
CA LEU A 374 -13.68 -15.50 1.87
C LEU A 374 -12.58 -16.52 2.18
N GLU A 375 -12.97 -17.79 2.24
CA GLU A 375 -12.14 -18.96 2.40
C GLU A 375 -11.80 -19.58 1.03
N ASP A 376 -10.69 -20.31 0.98
CA ASP A 376 -10.28 -21.02 -0.23
C ASP A 376 -11.32 -22.09 -0.59
N GLY A 377 -11.73 -22.14 -1.85
CA GLY A 377 -12.73 -23.08 -2.37
C GLY A 377 -14.14 -22.51 -2.55
N GLU A 378 -14.45 -21.34 -1.98
CA GLU A 378 -15.75 -20.69 -2.20
C GLU A 378 -15.86 -20.16 -3.64
N THR A 379 -17.06 -20.28 -4.23
CA THR A 379 -17.44 -19.69 -5.52
C THR A 379 -18.44 -18.57 -5.26
N ILE A 380 -18.13 -17.36 -5.70
CA ILE A 380 -19.05 -16.22 -5.58
C ILE A 380 -19.80 -16.02 -6.89
N ILE A 381 -21.12 -15.88 -6.77
CA ILE A 381 -22.06 -15.73 -7.88
C ILE A 381 -22.84 -14.44 -7.64
N LEU A 382 -22.60 -13.46 -8.51
CA LEU A 382 -23.40 -12.24 -8.62
C LEU A 382 -24.48 -12.46 -9.67
N SER A 383 -25.69 -11.98 -9.40
CA SER A 383 -26.76 -11.93 -10.40
C SER A 383 -27.54 -10.62 -10.32
N GLY A 384 -28.11 -10.21 -11.44
CA GLY A 384 -28.86 -8.97 -11.56
C GLY A 384 -30.05 -9.11 -12.49
N PHE A 385 -31.19 -8.53 -12.12
CA PHE A 385 -32.41 -8.60 -12.94
C PHE A 385 -33.41 -7.47 -12.63
N CYS A 386 -34.25 -7.19 -13.63
CA CYS A 386 -35.33 -6.21 -13.63
C CYS A 386 -36.58 -6.84 -14.24
N GLY A 387 -37.71 -6.78 -13.54
CA GLY A 387 -38.97 -7.36 -14.03
C GLY A 387 -38.85 -8.84 -14.44
N ASP A 388 -39.69 -9.25 -15.38
CA ASP A 388 -39.63 -10.57 -16.00
C ASP A 388 -38.90 -10.45 -17.35
N GLY A 389 -37.87 -11.27 -17.57
CA GLY A 389 -37.22 -11.34 -18.89
C GLY A 389 -36.03 -10.41 -19.12
N VAL A 390 -35.69 -9.50 -18.20
CA VAL A 390 -34.49 -8.63 -18.32
C VAL A 390 -33.52 -8.87 -17.18
N GLY A 391 -32.38 -9.48 -17.47
CA GLY A 391 -31.34 -9.71 -16.49
C GLY A 391 -29.98 -9.92 -17.10
N PHE A 392 -29.00 -10.00 -16.21
CA PHE A 392 -27.58 -10.01 -16.54
C PHE A 392 -27.00 -11.44 -16.64
N GLY A 393 -27.86 -12.45 -16.44
CA GLY A 393 -27.44 -13.81 -16.10
C GLY A 393 -26.67 -13.83 -14.78
N ASP A 394 -25.65 -14.68 -14.75
CA ASP A 394 -24.67 -14.77 -13.67
C ASP A 394 -23.31 -14.19 -14.05
N LEU A 395 -22.69 -13.62 -13.03
CA LEU A 395 -21.26 -13.47 -12.92
C LEU A 395 -20.82 -14.46 -11.84
N ALA A 396 -20.44 -15.66 -12.25
CA ALA A 396 -19.81 -16.64 -11.38
C ALA A 396 -18.30 -16.45 -11.48
N SER A 397 -17.55 -16.56 -10.38
CA SER A 397 -16.09 -16.75 -10.47
C SER A 397 -15.74 -18.05 -9.82
N ILE A 398 -15.20 -18.98 -10.61
CA ILE A 398 -15.06 -20.38 -10.25
C ILE A 398 -13.60 -20.71 -10.04
N LYS A 399 -13.37 -21.33 -8.88
CA LYS A 399 -12.22 -22.18 -8.55
C LYS A 399 -10.89 -21.47 -8.27
N TRP A 400 -10.25 -22.06 -7.28
CA TRP A 400 -8.96 -21.79 -6.70
C TRP A 400 -7.95 -22.79 -7.29
N LEU A 401 -6.79 -22.30 -7.70
CA LEU A 401 -5.60 -23.13 -7.87
C LEU A 401 -4.57 -22.56 -6.91
N TYR A 402 -4.14 -23.35 -5.92
CA TYR A 402 -2.86 -23.08 -5.27
C TYR A 402 -1.82 -23.30 -6.37
N SER A 403 -1.30 -22.23 -6.96
CA SER A 403 -0.11 -22.36 -7.79
C SER A 403 0.99 -22.86 -6.84
N ASN A 404 1.51 -24.06 -7.09
CA ASN A 404 2.74 -24.50 -6.47
C ASN A 404 3.83 -23.55 -6.95
N PHE A 405 3.98 -22.40 -6.30
CA PHE A 405 5.23 -21.69 -6.30
C PHE A 405 6.19 -22.66 -5.61
N THR A 406 6.91 -23.42 -6.44
CA THR A 406 8.01 -24.24 -5.99
C THR A 406 8.90 -23.33 -5.17
N GLN A 407 9.08 -23.69 -3.90
CA GLN A 407 10.07 -23.13 -2.98
C GLN A 407 11.49 -23.46 -3.49
N SER A 408 11.82 -23.09 -4.73
CA SER A 408 13.17 -23.11 -5.25
C SER A 408 13.65 -21.67 -5.38
N ALA A 409 14.50 -21.29 -4.42
CA ALA A 409 15.30 -20.07 -4.37
C ALA A 409 14.66 -18.75 -3.88
N ALA A 410 13.64 -18.81 -3.01
CA ALA A 410 13.48 -17.78 -1.98
C ALA A 410 14.27 -18.23 -0.74
N PRO A 411 15.19 -17.43 -0.16
CA PRO A 411 15.80 -17.81 1.11
C PRO A 411 14.67 -17.98 2.11
N GLN A 412 14.51 -19.19 2.64
CA GLN A 412 13.75 -19.43 3.85
C GLN A 412 14.37 -18.56 4.95
N LEU A 413 13.86 -17.35 5.13
CA LEU A 413 14.03 -16.60 6.37
C LEU A 413 13.34 -17.45 7.42
N GLN A 414 14.16 -18.15 8.19
CA GLN A 414 13.79 -19.02 9.30
C GLN A 414 12.69 -18.37 10.15
N THR A 415 11.44 -18.71 9.88
CA THR A 415 10.28 -18.35 10.71
C THR A 415 10.24 -19.28 11.91
N ASN A 416 11.19 -19.09 12.82
CA ASN A 416 11.15 -19.58 14.20
C ASN A 416 12.07 -18.76 15.12
N ARG A 417 12.23 -17.46 14.84
CA ARG A 417 12.74 -16.53 15.85
C ARG A 417 11.54 -15.82 16.46
N ARG A 418 11.32 -16.02 17.76
CA ARG A 418 10.71 -14.99 18.64
C ARG A 418 11.18 -13.64 18.10
N LYS A 419 10.28 -12.77 17.63
CA LYS A 419 10.68 -11.41 17.26
C LYS A 419 11.19 -10.75 18.54
N MET A 420 12.51 -10.66 18.65
CA MET A 420 13.16 -9.96 19.73
C MET A 420 12.86 -8.48 19.53
N ALA A 421 12.47 -7.78 20.59
CA ALA A 421 12.38 -6.33 20.54
C ALA A 421 13.74 -5.77 20.07
N PRO A 422 13.75 -4.72 19.24
CA PRO A 422 15.00 -4.12 18.82
C PRO A 422 15.76 -3.61 20.04
N THR A 423 17.08 -3.77 20.07
CA THR A 423 17.93 -3.12 21.08
C THR A 423 17.75 -1.59 21.02
N PRO A 424 17.94 -0.86 22.12
CA PRO A 424 17.98 0.61 22.05
C PRO A 424 19.10 1.11 21.13
N VAL A 425 19.01 2.38 20.74
CA VAL A 425 20.06 3.08 20.00
C VAL A 425 20.60 4.20 20.86
N PHE A 426 21.91 4.39 20.85
CA PHE A 426 22.56 5.44 21.63
C PHE A 426 23.11 6.55 20.74
N PHE A 427 22.86 7.80 21.14
CA PHE A 427 23.63 8.93 20.66
C PHE A 427 24.46 9.46 21.82
N TYR A 428 25.79 9.35 21.68
CA TYR A 428 26.73 9.77 22.68
C TYR A 428 27.52 10.98 22.20
N SER A 429 27.52 12.03 23.01
CA SER A 429 28.43 13.15 22.81
C SER A 429 29.76 12.80 23.45
N HIS A 430 30.78 12.47 22.67
CA HIS A 430 32.04 11.94 23.22
C HIS A 430 32.94 13.02 23.83
N GLY A 431 32.74 14.28 23.45
CA GLY A 431 33.44 15.44 24.03
C GLY A 431 34.92 15.50 23.65
N SER A 432 35.73 16.08 24.53
CA SER A 432 37.18 16.10 24.29
C SER A 432 37.80 14.72 24.54
N THR A 433 39.00 14.49 24.00
CA THR A 433 39.77 13.27 24.27
C THR A 433 39.97 12.98 25.76
N MET A 434 39.96 14.01 26.62
CA MET A 434 40.14 13.87 28.06
C MET A 434 38.96 13.18 28.76
N MET A 435 37.80 13.02 28.12
CA MET A 435 36.69 12.19 28.62
C MET A 435 37.08 10.71 28.82
N LEU A 436 38.12 10.24 28.13
CA LEU A 436 38.70 8.92 28.39
C LEU A 436 39.47 8.86 29.71
N GLY A 437 40.05 10.00 30.09
CA GLY A 437 40.89 10.14 31.26
C GLY A 437 40.13 10.50 32.52
N GLU A 438 39.13 11.35 32.41
CA GLU A 438 38.54 12.01 33.57
C GLU A 438 37.19 11.39 33.96
N GLU A 439 36.93 11.32 35.25
CA GLU A 439 35.66 10.81 35.77
C GLU A 439 34.56 11.84 35.54
N SER A 440 33.41 11.39 35.03
CA SER A 440 32.29 12.26 34.69
C SER A 440 30.98 11.48 34.71
N THR A 441 29.88 12.21 34.86
CA THR A 441 28.52 11.64 34.78
C THR A 441 28.27 10.95 33.43
N SER A 442 28.85 11.46 32.34
CA SER A 442 28.76 10.82 31.03
C SER A 442 29.55 9.50 30.97
N ALA A 443 30.76 9.46 31.55
CA ALA A 443 31.56 8.23 31.60
C ALA A 443 30.89 7.14 32.45
N ASP A 444 30.32 7.52 33.61
CA ASP A 444 29.53 6.62 34.46
C ASP A 444 28.30 6.09 33.72
N TYR A 445 27.63 6.95 32.96
CA TYR A 445 26.47 6.57 32.16
C TYR A 445 26.83 5.60 31.03
N TRP A 446 27.94 5.83 30.31
CA TRP A 446 28.43 4.88 29.30
C TRP A 446 28.71 3.52 29.91
N LYS A 447 29.39 3.46 31.06
CA LYS A 447 29.65 2.20 31.76
C LYS A 447 28.33 1.50 32.13
N LYS A 448 27.36 2.23 32.69
CA LYS A 448 26.03 1.70 33.02
C LYS A 448 25.34 1.10 31.80
N CYS A 449 25.31 1.81 30.67
CA CYS A 449 24.70 1.31 29.43
C CYS A 449 25.45 0.09 28.87
N GLY A 450 26.77 0.03 29.05
CA GLY A 450 27.58 -1.13 28.66
C GLY A 450 27.29 -2.36 29.50
N ASP A 451 27.24 -2.21 30.83
CA ASP A 451 26.84 -3.28 31.75
C ASP A 451 25.43 -3.80 31.38
N GLU A 452 24.47 -2.90 31.16
CA GLU A 452 23.10 -3.26 30.76
C GLU A 452 23.06 -3.97 29.40
N ALA A 453 23.86 -3.54 28.42
CA ALA A 453 23.95 -4.19 27.12
C ALA A 453 24.55 -5.61 27.21
N LEU A 454 25.55 -5.81 28.08
CA LEU A 454 26.12 -7.13 28.34
C LEU A 454 25.11 -8.05 29.06
N GLU A 455 24.35 -7.53 30.01
CA GLU A 455 23.26 -8.26 30.68
C GLU A 455 22.19 -8.74 29.70
N HIS A 456 21.88 -7.94 28.67
CA HIS A 456 20.94 -8.31 27.60
C HIS A 456 21.56 -9.15 26.47
N GLY A 457 22.85 -9.49 26.56
CA GLY A 457 23.51 -10.42 25.64
C GLY A 457 23.67 -9.90 24.21
N ILE A 458 24.10 -8.64 24.04
CA ILE A 458 24.38 -8.10 22.70
C ILE A 458 25.36 -8.97 21.91
N LYS A 459 25.13 -9.08 20.59
CA LYS A 459 26.03 -9.82 19.68
C LYS A 459 27.27 -9.03 19.30
N GLY A 460 27.14 -7.71 19.25
CA GLY A 460 28.17 -6.80 18.80
C GLY A 460 27.64 -5.38 18.72
N VAL A 461 28.52 -4.46 18.34
CA VAL A 461 28.25 -3.03 18.24
C VAL A 461 28.45 -2.57 16.81
N ILE A 462 27.58 -1.68 16.33
CA ILE A 462 27.71 -1.01 15.04
C ILE A 462 27.76 0.49 15.32
N MET A 463 28.87 1.13 14.97
CA MET A 463 29.14 2.52 15.33
C MET A 463 29.32 3.41 14.11
N MET A 464 28.78 4.62 14.17
CA MET A 464 29.20 5.74 13.34
C MET A 464 29.81 6.81 14.23
N GLY A 465 31.06 7.15 13.94
CA GLY A 465 31.84 8.13 14.67
C GLY A 465 32.07 9.44 13.92
N ALA A 466 32.55 10.45 14.64
CA ALA A 466 33.02 11.70 14.06
C ALA A 466 34.41 11.50 13.41
N HIS A 467 34.94 12.54 12.76
CA HIS A 467 36.31 12.58 12.21
C HIS A 467 36.70 11.59 11.09
N TRP A 468 35.91 10.55 10.77
CA TRP A 468 36.15 9.69 9.61
C TRP A 468 35.04 9.81 8.57
N ASP A 469 35.38 10.36 7.41
CA ASP A 469 34.48 10.57 6.29
C ASP A 469 35.01 9.97 4.97
N ALA A 470 34.10 9.41 4.19
CA ALA A 470 34.37 8.88 2.87
C ALA A 470 34.18 9.95 1.79
N ARG A 471 35.14 10.04 0.87
CA ARG A 471 35.11 10.98 -0.26
C ARG A 471 34.18 10.48 -1.36
N GLY A 472 33.25 11.33 -1.78
CA GLY A 472 32.31 11.04 -2.86
C GLY A 472 30.92 11.62 -2.59
N GLU A 473 30.04 11.57 -3.59
CA GLU A 473 28.68 12.11 -3.49
C GLU A 473 27.75 11.26 -2.62
N ASN A 474 27.88 9.93 -2.70
CA ASN A 474 27.03 8.96 -2.02
C ASN A 474 27.87 7.81 -1.43
N ASN A 475 29.14 8.10 -1.10
CA ASN A 475 30.12 7.11 -0.66
C ASN A 475 30.11 6.98 0.87
N ILE A 476 30.11 5.74 1.37
CA ILE A 476 30.28 5.34 2.77
C ILE A 476 31.34 4.22 2.82
N GLU A 477 32.25 4.29 3.77
CA GLU A 477 33.24 3.24 4.01
C GLU A 477 32.91 2.46 5.29
N VAL A 478 33.27 1.17 5.31
CA VAL A 478 33.17 0.30 6.49
C VAL A 478 34.56 -0.17 6.85
N SER A 479 34.92 -0.09 8.14
CA SER A 479 36.23 -0.47 8.65
C SER A 479 36.41 -1.98 8.54
N MET A 480 37.36 -2.42 7.71
CA MET A 480 37.63 -3.83 7.42
C MET A 480 39.07 -4.25 7.72
N ASN A 481 39.83 -3.44 8.44
CA ASN A 481 41.15 -3.82 8.96
C ASN A 481 40.98 -4.88 10.07
N PRO A 482 41.59 -6.09 9.96
CA PRO A 482 41.50 -7.14 10.98
C PRO A 482 42.24 -6.80 12.28
N SER A 483 43.20 -5.87 12.25
CA SER A 483 44.03 -5.51 13.39
C SER A 483 44.36 -4.01 13.37
N PRO A 484 43.34 -3.14 13.50
CA PRO A 484 43.54 -1.70 13.53
C PRO A 484 44.29 -1.32 14.80
N GLY A 485 45.25 -0.41 14.65
CA GLY A 485 45.76 0.36 15.76
C GLY A 485 44.76 1.42 16.22
N LYS A 486 45.20 2.18 17.22
CA LYS A 486 44.44 3.29 17.81
C LYS A 486 45.18 4.58 17.50
N SER A 487 44.47 5.59 17.01
CA SER A 487 45.06 6.92 16.87
C SER A 487 45.52 7.45 18.24
N PRO A 488 46.59 8.27 18.32
CA PRO A 488 47.00 8.86 19.60
C PRO A 488 45.93 9.78 20.19
N VAL A 489 45.76 9.70 21.52
CA VAL A 489 44.80 10.53 22.28
C VAL A 489 45.54 11.70 22.92
N ALA A 490 45.17 12.93 22.55
CA ALA A 490 45.76 14.12 23.16
C ALA A 490 45.39 14.22 24.65
N TYR A 491 46.37 14.60 25.48
CA TYR A 491 46.22 14.86 26.92
C TYR A 491 45.75 13.67 27.79
N VAL A 492 45.75 12.44 27.25
CA VAL A 492 45.44 11.23 28.01
C VAL A 492 46.66 10.33 28.08
N HIS A 493 46.94 9.81 29.28
CA HIS A 493 48.07 8.91 29.47
C HIS A 493 47.87 7.61 28.66
N PRO A 494 48.86 7.14 27.88
CA PRO A 494 48.71 5.98 27.00
C PRO A 494 48.25 4.69 27.68
N SER A 495 48.58 4.52 28.98
CA SER A 495 48.13 3.36 29.77
C SER A 495 46.61 3.20 29.87
N LYS A 496 45.82 4.22 29.54
CA LYS A 496 44.36 4.15 29.56
C LYS A 496 43.75 3.47 28.34
N TYR A 497 44.49 3.33 27.24
CA TYR A 497 43.93 2.84 25.97
C TYR A 497 44.85 1.98 25.12
N VAL A 498 46.18 2.07 25.30
CA VAL A 498 47.15 1.32 24.48
C VAL A 498 46.90 -0.18 24.59
N ASP A 499 46.74 -0.68 25.82
CA ASP A 499 46.59 -2.12 26.09
C ASP A 499 45.17 -2.66 25.88
N TYR A 500 44.19 -1.78 25.64
CA TYR A 500 42.82 -2.18 25.37
C TYR A 500 42.73 -2.90 24.02
N LYS A 501 42.26 -4.15 23.97
CA LYS A 501 42.19 -4.90 22.72
C LYS A 501 40.92 -4.55 21.95
N LEU A 502 41.10 -4.09 20.71
CA LEU A 502 40.00 -3.85 19.78
C LEU A 502 39.57 -5.18 19.16
N GLU A 503 38.27 -5.32 18.88
CA GLU A 503 37.70 -6.52 18.28
C GLU A 503 36.89 -6.15 17.02
N PRO A 504 37.54 -5.97 15.85
CA PRO A 504 36.84 -5.67 14.59
C PRO A 504 35.95 -6.82 14.13
N ASP A 505 34.67 -6.54 13.87
CA ASP A 505 33.71 -7.52 13.35
C ASP A 505 33.65 -7.47 11.82
N LEU A 506 34.59 -8.12 11.16
CA LEU A 506 34.65 -8.18 9.70
C LEU A 506 33.47 -8.92 9.07
N GLN A 507 32.86 -9.87 9.80
CA GLN A 507 31.72 -10.61 9.27
C GLN A 507 30.50 -9.70 9.16
N THR A 508 30.20 -8.96 10.24
CA THR A 508 29.12 -7.96 10.22
C THR A 508 29.48 -6.78 9.32
N GLY A 509 30.76 -6.39 9.24
CA GLY A 509 31.23 -5.36 8.31
C GLY A 509 30.89 -5.66 6.84
N ASN A 510 31.21 -6.87 6.34
CA ASN A 510 30.80 -7.31 5.00
C ASN A 510 29.28 -7.30 4.80
N ARG A 511 28.54 -7.63 5.86
CA ARG A 511 27.09 -7.65 5.86
C ARG A 511 26.50 -6.24 5.78
N VAL A 512 27.06 -5.29 6.52
CA VAL A 512 26.72 -3.86 6.44
C VAL A 512 27.02 -3.32 5.04
N ILE A 513 28.18 -3.62 4.46
CA ILE A 513 28.52 -3.24 3.08
C ILE A 513 27.42 -3.72 2.12
N SER A 514 27.10 -5.02 2.17
CA SER A 514 26.07 -5.62 1.31
C SER A 514 24.70 -4.95 1.50
N MET A 515 24.33 -4.62 2.75
CA MET A 515 23.04 -3.97 3.06
C MET A 515 22.95 -2.55 2.50
N LEU A 516 24.04 -1.78 2.58
CA LEU A 516 24.10 -0.42 2.09
C LEU A 516 24.19 -0.36 0.55
N ASP A 517 24.98 -1.23 -0.08
CA ASP A 517 25.05 -1.37 -1.54
C ASP A 517 23.69 -1.74 -2.15
N ASN A 518 22.99 -2.72 -1.56
CA ASN A 518 21.64 -3.09 -1.98
C ASN A 518 20.62 -1.96 -1.81
N ALA A 519 20.91 -0.97 -0.97
CA ALA A 519 20.11 0.23 -0.80
C ALA A 519 20.51 1.39 -1.74
N GLY A 520 21.45 1.14 -2.66
CA GLY A 520 21.97 2.12 -3.62
C GLY A 520 22.85 3.19 -2.96
N ILE A 521 23.59 2.83 -1.91
CA ILE A 521 24.65 3.66 -1.31
C ILE A 521 25.99 3.07 -1.78
N ASP A 522 26.88 3.87 -2.37
CA ASP A 522 28.21 3.41 -2.82
C ASP A 522 29.02 3.05 -1.57
N THR A 523 29.12 1.76 -1.24
CA THR A 523 29.71 1.33 0.01
C THR A 523 30.99 0.55 -0.23
N ARG A 524 32.05 0.91 0.48
CA ARG A 524 33.38 0.34 0.25
C ARG A 524 33.99 -0.20 1.53
N ALA A 525 34.68 -1.32 1.42
CA ALA A 525 35.56 -1.81 2.47
C ALA A 525 36.80 -0.91 2.57
N ASN A 526 37.17 -0.50 3.78
CA ASN A 526 38.46 0.13 4.06
C ASN A 526 39.30 -0.79 4.96
N ASP A 527 40.22 -1.52 4.34
CA ASP A 527 41.11 -2.49 4.99
C ASP A 527 42.32 -1.85 5.70
N LYS A 528 42.44 -0.51 5.66
CA LYS A 528 43.55 0.27 6.23
C LYS A 528 43.12 1.27 7.29
N PHE A 529 41.82 1.34 7.60
CA PHE A 529 41.32 2.28 8.59
C PHE A 529 41.84 1.90 9.99
N GLU A 530 42.35 2.89 10.69
CA GLU A 530 42.81 2.80 12.08
C GLU A 530 41.75 3.45 12.97
N TRP A 531 41.42 2.85 14.12
CA TRP A 531 40.29 3.34 14.90
C TRP A 531 40.65 4.67 15.58
N ILE A 532 39.70 5.60 15.55
CA ILE A 532 39.85 6.97 16.06
C ILE A 532 39.21 7.10 17.45
N HIS A 533 39.66 8.09 18.22
CA HIS A 533 39.29 8.29 19.63
C HIS A 533 37.79 8.45 19.86
N ASP A 534 37.07 9.06 18.92
CA ASP A 534 35.62 9.21 18.93
C ASP A 534 34.87 7.88 19.10
N THR A 535 35.44 6.76 18.62
CA THR A 535 34.86 5.42 18.76
C THR A 535 35.41 4.65 19.96
N TYR A 536 36.74 4.42 20.01
CA TYR A 536 37.29 3.54 21.05
C TYR A 536 37.26 4.15 22.46
N LEU A 537 37.16 5.48 22.61
CA LEU A 537 36.99 6.11 23.93
C LEU A 537 35.69 5.64 24.58
N VAL A 538 34.59 5.71 23.81
CA VAL A 538 33.27 5.24 24.23
C VAL A 538 33.32 3.74 24.52
N LEU A 539 33.94 2.94 23.65
CA LEU A 539 34.06 1.49 23.85
C LEU A 539 34.85 1.13 25.12
N ILE A 540 35.94 1.83 25.41
CA ILE A 540 36.73 1.60 26.64
C ILE A 540 35.90 1.92 27.88
N ARG A 541 35.20 3.06 27.90
CA ARG A 541 34.37 3.46 29.06
C ARG A 541 33.14 2.57 29.22
N MET A 542 32.51 2.19 28.11
CA MET A 542 31.32 1.33 28.08
C MET A 542 31.66 -0.14 28.41
N PHE A 543 32.79 -0.65 27.91
CA PHE A 543 33.20 -2.05 28.07
C PHE A 543 34.66 -2.17 28.53
N PRO A 544 34.99 -1.77 29.77
CA PRO A 544 36.37 -1.65 30.24
C PRO A 544 37.16 -2.98 30.24
N ASN A 545 36.46 -4.10 30.35
CA ASN A 545 37.09 -5.42 30.43
C ASN A 545 37.41 -6.02 29.06
N LYS A 546 36.50 -5.90 28.08
CA LYS A 546 36.63 -6.51 26.76
C LYS A 546 35.76 -5.79 25.74
N CYS A 547 36.37 -5.41 24.61
CA CYS A 547 35.63 -4.88 23.47
C CYS A 547 34.68 -5.95 22.90
N PRO A 548 33.38 -5.65 22.72
CA PRO A 548 32.51 -6.52 21.93
C PRO A 548 32.92 -6.47 20.45
N PRO A 549 32.55 -7.48 19.63
CA PRO A 549 32.72 -7.41 18.18
C PRO A 549 32.10 -6.12 17.64
N THR A 550 32.90 -5.28 16.98
CA THR A 550 32.48 -3.92 16.60
C THR A 550 32.73 -3.64 15.13
N THR A 551 31.71 -3.12 14.45
CA THR A 551 31.77 -2.61 13.07
C THR A 551 31.71 -1.08 13.09
N ILE A 552 32.65 -0.40 12.44
CA ILE A 552 32.67 1.06 12.30
C ILE A 552 32.29 1.45 10.87
N ILE A 553 31.38 2.42 10.76
CA ILE A 553 30.87 2.99 9.51
C ILE A 553 31.32 4.46 9.45
N SER A 554 31.89 4.86 8.32
CA SER A 554 32.30 6.24 8.09
C SER A 554 31.09 7.16 7.87
N MET A 555 31.31 8.46 8.03
CA MET A 555 30.44 9.49 7.45
C MET A 555 30.70 9.65 5.95
N ASN A 556 29.99 10.59 5.33
CA ASN A 556 30.26 11.12 4.01
C ASN A 556 30.78 12.56 4.08
N THR A 557 31.79 12.87 3.26
CA THR A 557 32.46 14.20 3.19
C THR A 557 31.56 15.40 2.87
N ARG A 558 30.36 15.18 2.31
CA ARG A 558 29.38 16.27 2.09
C ARG A 558 28.52 16.55 3.32
N PHE A 559 28.61 15.71 4.34
CA PHE A 559 27.80 15.78 5.56
C PHE A 559 26.29 15.90 5.25
N ASP A 560 25.81 15.17 4.24
CA ASP A 560 24.40 15.16 3.86
C ASP A 560 23.57 14.48 4.97
N PRO A 561 22.69 15.21 5.69
CA PRO A 561 21.90 14.61 6.76
C PRO A 561 20.99 13.48 6.28
N HIS A 562 20.50 13.54 5.03
CA HIS A 562 19.60 12.54 4.49
C HIS A 562 20.32 11.24 4.14
N LEU A 563 21.58 11.33 3.68
CA LEU A 563 22.42 10.16 3.45
C LEU A 563 22.72 9.42 4.76
N HIS A 564 23.18 10.13 5.79
CA HIS A 564 23.49 9.52 7.10
C HIS A 564 22.24 8.93 7.76
N MET A 565 21.09 9.60 7.63
CA MET A 565 19.79 9.06 8.05
C MET A 565 19.44 7.76 7.31
N LYS A 566 19.69 7.72 5.99
CA LYS A 566 19.44 6.54 5.16
C LYS A 566 20.35 5.39 5.59
N VAL A 567 21.63 5.63 5.88
CA VAL A 567 22.56 4.61 6.40
C VAL A 567 22.01 3.97 7.68
N GLY A 568 21.63 4.78 8.66
CA GLY A 568 21.04 4.28 9.91
C GLY A 568 19.73 3.52 9.70
N THR A 569 18.88 4.00 8.79
CA THR A 569 17.63 3.30 8.42
C THR A 569 17.90 1.92 7.83
N LYS A 570 18.96 1.77 7.03
CA LYS A 570 19.25 0.53 6.31
C LYS A 570 19.92 -0.53 7.17
N ILE A 571 20.76 -0.14 8.13
CA ILE A 571 21.36 -1.09 9.08
C ILE A 571 20.45 -1.45 10.26
N ARG A 572 19.36 -0.71 10.46
CA ARG A 572 18.36 -0.93 11.52
C ARG A 572 17.99 -2.40 11.76
N PRO A 573 17.75 -3.26 10.75
CA PRO A 573 17.35 -4.65 10.98
C PRO A 573 18.29 -5.43 11.91
N LEU A 574 19.58 -5.05 11.98
CA LEU A 574 20.56 -5.67 12.87
C LEU A 574 20.25 -5.44 14.36
N ARG A 575 19.48 -4.40 14.72
CA ARG A 575 18.97 -4.19 16.09
C ARG A 575 18.11 -5.35 16.58
N HIS A 576 17.24 -5.89 15.72
CA HIS A 576 16.40 -7.05 16.06
C HIS A 576 17.20 -8.35 16.15
N GLU A 577 18.43 -8.35 15.65
CA GLU A 577 19.33 -9.47 15.77
C GLU A 577 20.19 -9.40 17.04
N GLY A 578 20.04 -8.36 17.86
CA GLY A 578 20.80 -8.15 19.08
C GLY A 578 22.09 -7.32 18.89
N TYR A 579 22.23 -6.59 17.79
CA TYR A 579 23.35 -5.66 17.61
C TYR A 579 22.99 -4.29 18.17
N LEU A 580 23.89 -3.74 18.98
CA LEU A 580 23.73 -2.39 19.51
C LEU A 580 24.20 -1.35 18.48
N VAL A 581 23.38 -0.33 18.21
CA VAL A 581 23.74 0.76 17.31
C VAL A 581 24.10 2.01 18.12
N ILE A 582 25.26 2.60 17.83
CA ILE A 582 25.76 3.79 18.53
C ILE A 582 26.21 4.84 17.51
N GLY A 583 25.73 6.08 17.67
CA GLY A 583 26.32 7.25 17.05
C GLY A 583 27.16 8.02 18.08
N THR A 584 28.40 8.32 17.75
CA THR A 584 29.30 9.12 18.60
C THR A 584 29.68 10.42 17.92
N GLY A 585 29.36 11.55 18.56
CA GLY A 585 29.46 12.89 18.01
C GLY A 585 29.42 13.95 19.11
N GLY A 586 28.65 15.02 18.93
CA GLY A 586 28.44 16.05 19.95
C GLY A 586 27.10 16.78 19.85
N ALA A 587 26.48 17.08 20.99
CA ALA A 587 25.29 17.94 21.04
C ALA A 587 25.67 19.41 20.80
N VAL A 588 26.70 19.91 21.47
CA VAL A 588 27.35 21.21 21.16
C VAL A 588 28.85 20.99 21.11
N HIS A 589 29.45 21.18 19.94
CA HIS A 589 30.87 20.89 19.72
C HIS A 589 31.52 21.89 18.75
N ASN A 590 31.89 23.07 19.27
CA ASN A 590 32.62 24.09 18.52
C ASN A 590 33.87 24.55 19.26
N LEU A 591 35.02 23.99 18.86
CA LEU A 591 36.32 24.31 19.46
C LEU A 591 36.72 25.79 19.31
N TYR A 592 36.23 26.49 18.28
CA TYR A 592 36.49 27.93 18.07
C TYR A 592 35.70 28.83 19.01
N ARG A 593 34.64 28.29 19.64
CA ARG A 593 33.76 29.01 20.57
C ARG A 593 33.92 28.55 22.02
N ASN A 594 34.88 27.67 22.29
CA ASN A 594 35.19 27.20 23.64
C ASN A 594 36.11 28.15 24.41
N VAL A 595 36.07 28.05 25.73
CA VAL A 595 36.94 28.80 26.64
C VAL A 595 38.06 27.88 27.14
N TRP A 596 39.25 28.07 26.57
CA TRP A 596 40.41 27.19 26.82
C TRP A 596 41.23 27.58 28.06
N ALA A 597 41.12 28.83 28.52
CA ALA A 597 41.97 29.35 29.60
C ALA A 597 41.85 28.56 30.92
N PRO A 598 40.66 28.17 31.41
CA PRO A 598 40.53 27.33 32.60
C PRO A 598 41.25 25.99 32.46
N MET A 599 41.08 25.30 31.34
CA MET A 599 41.74 24.02 31.07
C MET A 599 43.27 24.16 31.09
N LEU A 600 43.83 25.19 30.45
CA LEU A 600 45.28 25.41 30.45
C LEU A 600 45.83 25.74 31.86
N LYS A 601 45.05 26.47 32.66
CA LYS A 601 45.43 26.92 34.01
C LYS A 601 45.35 25.81 35.04
N TYR A 602 44.29 25.00 35.00
CA TYR A 602 44.00 23.97 36.02
C TYR A 602 44.35 22.55 35.58
N ARG A 603 44.61 22.33 34.27
CA ARG A 603 44.78 21.01 33.66
C ARG A 603 43.57 20.10 33.87
N ASP A 604 42.40 20.68 33.69
CA ASP A 604 41.08 20.09 33.96
C ASP A 604 40.11 20.65 32.90
N ASN A 605 39.54 19.78 32.03
CA ASN A 605 38.54 20.17 31.01
C ASN A 605 37.19 20.57 31.62
N PHE A 606 36.88 20.15 32.84
CA PHE A 606 35.64 20.45 33.54
C PHE A 606 35.74 21.73 34.38
N ALA A 607 36.94 22.31 34.50
CA ALA A 607 37.11 23.60 35.16
C ALA A 607 36.31 24.69 34.42
N GLN A 608 35.28 25.21 35.09
CA GLN A 608 34.38 26.24 34.56
C GLN A 608 34.40 27.46 35.48
N GLU A 609 35.16 28.50 35.11
CA GLU A 609 35.16 29.78 35.84
C GLU A 609 33.92 30.62 35.51
N THR A 610 33.27 30.35 34.37
CA THR A 610 32.05 31.01 33.89
C THR A 610 31.05 29.95 33.41
N PRO A 611 29.73 30.23 33.51
CA PRO A 611 28.72 29.32 32.97
C PRO A 611 28.80 29.25 31.43
N PRO A 612 28.23 28.20 30.81
CA PRO A 612 28.08 28.14 29.36
C PRO A 612 27.31 29.34 28.81
N GLU A 613 27.68 29.76 27.60
CA GLU A 613 27.04 30.89 26.94
C GLU A 613 25.62 30.57 26.46
N GLY A 614 24.78 31.60 26.35
CA GLY A 614 23.35 31.43 26.03
C GLY A 614 23.09 30.71 24.71
N TRP A 615 23.93 30.91 23.68
CA TRP A 615 23.77 30.20 22.40
C TRP A 615 24.00 28.68 22.53
N ALA A 616 24.92 28.26 23.41
CA ALA A 616 25.22 26.85 23.65
C ALA A 616 24.08 26.20 24.44
N LEU A 617 23.57 26.90 25.47
CA LEU A 617 22.42 26.47 26.27
C LEU A 617 21.12 26.38 25.44
N GLU A 618 20.94 27.25 24.45
CA GLU A 618 19.77 27.22 23.56
C GLU A 618 19.85 26.05 22.57
N PHE A 619 21.02 25.85 21.95
CA PHE A 619 21.17 24.75 20.98
C PHE A 619 21.09 23.39 21.67
N ARG A 620 21.74 23.20 22.83
CA ARG A 620 21.63 21.94 23.59
C ARG A 620 20.19 21.64 24.01
N GLN A 621 19.41 22.66 24.42
CA GLN A 621 17.99 22.48 24.74
C GLN A 621 17.21 22.03 23.50
N SER A 622 17.49 22.63 22.34
CA SER A 622 16.87 22.25 21.07
C SER A 622 17.20 20.81 20.67
N VAL A 623 18.43 20.34 20.92
CA VAL A 623 18.83 18.93 20.70
C VAL A 623 18.05 18.01 21.63
N GLU A 624 18.00 18.32 22.93
CA GLU A 624 17.24 17.55 23.91
C GLU A 624 15.76 17.47 23.53
N ASP A 625 15.11 18.59 23.19
CA ASP A 625 13.70 18.61 22.81
C ASP A 625 13.44 17.81 21.54
N CYS A 626 14.32 17.92 20.54
CA CYS A 626 14.20 17.13 19.31
C CYS A 626 14.25 15.62 19.59
N ILE A 627 15.09 15.17 20.52
CA ILE A 627 15.24 13.75 20.87
C ILE A 627 14.14 13.28 21.83
N THR A 628 13.84 14.05 22.86
CA THR A 628 12.97 13.65 23.97
C THR A 628 11.48 13.91 23.72
N GLN A 629 11.14 14.78 22.76
CA GLN A 629 9.75 15.08 22.42
C GLN A 629 9.25 14.42 21.14
N ASN A 630 10.14 13.75 20.39
CA ASN A 630 9.80 13.08 19.15
C ASN A 630 10.09 11.58 19.21
N ARG A 631 9.42 10.84 18.33
CA ARG A 631 9.54 9.40 18.15
C ARG A 631 9.24 9.05 16.70
N GLY A 632 9.62 7.85 16.27
CA GLY A 632 9.42 7.39 14.91
C GLY A 632 9.83 8.42 13.85
N PRO A 633 9.08 8.59 12.75
CA PRO A 633 9.48 9.51 11.69
C PRO A 633 9.52 10.99 12.09
N ALA A 634 8.85 11.38 13.17
CA ALA A 634 8.95 12.74 13.69
C ALA A 634 10.36 13.04 14.22
N LEU A 635 11.03 12.05 14.81
CA LEU A 635 12.42 12.17 15.26
C LEU A 635 13.36 12.49 14.09
N ARG A 636 13.22 11.76 12.98
CA ARG A 636 14.03 11.99 11.75
C ARG A 636 13.89 13.43 11.27
N ARG A 637 12.66 13.95 11.25
CA ARG A 637 12.37 15.35 10.86
C ARG A 637 12.94 16.36 11.85
N ALA A 638 12.80 16.10 13.15
CA ALA A 638 13.29 16.99 14.20
C ALA A 638 14.82 17.14 14.13
N ILE A 639 15.54 16.02 14.03
CA ILE A 639 17.02 16.00 14.00
C ILE A 639 17.57 16.68 12.75
N THR A 640 17.03 16.39 11.56
CA THR A 640 17.49 17.07 10.33
C THR A 640 17.18 18.56 10.33
N ARG A 641 16.10 18.98 11.00
CA ARG A 641 15.73 20.40 11.11
C ARG A 641 16.69 21.20 11.99
N LEU A 642 17.39 20.58 12.94
CA LEU A 642 18.39 21.26 13.77
C LEU A 642 19.53 21.86 12.96
N MET A 643 19.88 21.29 11.80
CA MET A 643 20.87 21.90 10.89
C MET A 643 20.45 23.26 10.31
N LYS A 644 19.15 23.61 10.43
CA LYS A 644 18.60 24.92 10.05
C LYS A 644 18.39 25.83 11.26
N HIS A 645 18.77 25.39 12.46
CA HIS A 645 18.65 26.20 13.67
C HIS A 645 19.60 27.41 13.58
N PRO A 646 19.18 28.62 14.00
CA PRO A 646 20.03 29.82 13.90
C PRO A 646 21.39 29.68 14.59
N GLN A 647 21.43 28.95 15.72
CA GLN A 647 22.65 28.70 16.50
C GLN A 647 23.44 27.46 16.02
N TYR A 648 23.04 26.78 14.95
CA TYR A 648 23.69 25.54 14.53
C TYR A 648 25.18 25.73 14.23
N ARG A 649 25.55 26.81 13.53
CA ARG A 649 26.97 27.10 13.19
C ARG A 649 27.78 27.56 14.38
N ASP A 650 27.14 28.18 15.37
CA ASP A 650 27.78 28.49 16.64
C ASP A 650 28.03 27.21 17.45
N ALA A 651 27.09 26.25 17.42
CA ALA A 651 27.22 24.97 18.09
C ALA A 651 28.14 23.96 17.37
N HIS A 652 28.23 24.02 16.05
CA HIS A 652 28.98 23.10 15.19
C HIS A 652 29.68 23.88 14.08
N ALA A 653 31.01 24.06 14.23
CA ALA A 653 31.80 24.73 13.20
C ALA A 653 31.91 23.89 11.91
N THR A 654 31.95 22.57 12.08
CA THR A 654 31.89 21.55 11.04
C THR A 654 30.77 20.57 11.37
N ASP A 655 30.22 19.92 10.35
CA ASP A 655 29.01 19.10 10.50
C ASP A 655 29.31 17.66 10.98
N ASP A 656 30.59 17.29 11.05
CA ASP A 656 31.08 15.96 11.37
C ASP A 656 30.57 15.44 12.72
N HIS A 657 30.59 16.28 13.76
CA HIS A 657 30.11 15.88 15.10
C HIS A 657 28.58 15.72 15.17
N PHE A 658 27.85 16.19 14.17
CA PHE A 658 26.38 16.11 14.16
C PHE A 658 25.85 14.95 13.30
N MET A 659 26.63 14.43 12.34
CA MET A 659 26.14 13.39 11.44
C MET A 659 25.78 12.08 12.14
N ALA A 660 26.48 11.77 13.24
CA ALA A 660 26.14 10.64 14.09
C ALA A 660 24.71 10.74 14.68
N ALA A 661 24.21 11.95 14.96
CA ALA A 661 22.83 12.16 15.39
C ALA A 661 21.82 11.84 14.27
N CYS A 662 22.12 12.21 13.02
CA CYS A 662 21.30 11.84 11.86
C CYS A 662 21.29 10.32 11.63
N PHE A 663 22.43 9.66 11.77
CA PHE A 663 22.54 8.20 11.69
C PHE A 663 21.70 7.49 12.75
N VAL A 664 21.81 7.92 14.01
CA VAL A 664 21.01 7.37 15.12
C VAL A 664 19.52 7.61 14.92
N ALA A 665 19.12 8.81 14.48
CA ALA A 665 17.73 9.11 14.14
C ALA A 665 17.22 8.23 12.99
N GLY A 666 18.08 7.85 12.05
CA GLY A 666 17.75 6.89 11.00
C GLY A 666 17.47 5.50 11.58
N ALA A 667 18.37 5.06 12.46
CA ALA A 667 18.32 3.76 13.13
C ALA A 667 17.20 3.63 14.17
N ALA A 668 16.65 4.74 14.69
CA ALA A 668 15.63 4.79 15.75
C ALA A 668 14.40 5.66 15.43
N GLY A 669 14.20 6.00 14.15
CA GLY A 669 13.10 6.88 13.71
C GLY A 669 12.16 6.24 12.69
N ASP A 670 12.00 4.91 12.73
CA ASP A 670 11.05 4.21 11.88
C ASP A 670 9.64 4.21 12.48
N TRP A 671 8.62 3.86 11.70
CA TRP A 671 7.23 3.89 12.18
C TRP A 671 7.01 2.99 13.42
N GLU A 672 7.72 1.86 13.51
CA GLU A 672 7.65 0.99 14.69
C GLU A 672 8.24 1.61 15.97
N ASP A 673 9.02 2.69 15.87
CA ASP A 673 9.50 3.42 17.06
C ASP A 673 8.45 4.41 17.60
N GLU A 674 7.28 4.56 16.98
CA GLU A 674 6.19 5.38 17.56
C GLU A 674 5.61 4.77 18.84
N GLU A 675 5.68 3.45 18.97
CA GLU A 675 5.23 2.72 20.15
C GLU A 675 6.33 2.58 21.22
N GLN A 676 7.58 2.88 20.87
CA GLN A 676 8.72 2.85 21.78
C GLN A 676 8.69 4.04 22.76
N GLU A 677 9.45 3.89 23.84
CA GLU A 677 9.70 5.01 24.74
C GLU A 677 10.40 6.15 23.99
N LYS A 678 9.99 7.39 24.30
CA LYS A 678 10.67 8.58 23.78
C LYS A 678 12.15 8.56 24.18
N GLY A 679 12.97 9.26 23.41
CA GLY A 679 14.38 9.43 23.75
C GLY A 679 14.54 9.99 25.17
N LYS A 680 15.53 9.49 25.90
CA LYS A 680 15.83 9.92 27.26
C LYS A 680 17.22 10.54 27.30
N LEU A 681 17.33 11.73 27.90
CA LEU A 681 18.61 12.28 28.33
C LEU A 681 19.07 11.48 29.55
N GLY A 682 20.15 10.73 29.41
CA GLY A 682 20.67 9.84 30.45
C GLY A 682 21.70 10.52 31.35
N ALA A 683 22.57 11.34 30.75
CA ALA A 683 23.57 12.15 31.44
C ALA A 683 23.93 13.36 30.59
N GLU A 684 24.48 14.39 31.25
CA GLU A 684 25.06 15.56 30.59
C GLU A 684 26.32 15.98 31.35
N THR A 685 27.35 16.37 30.61
CA THR A 685 28.59 16.94 31.15
C THR A 685 29.01 18.12 30.27
N TRP A 686 29.52 19.19 30.88
CA TRP A 686 30.01 20.35 30.14
C TRP A 686 31.53 20.44 30.24
N GLU A 687 32.21 20.66 29.12
CA GLU A 687 33.67 20.80 29.02
C GLU A 687 34.02 22.15 28.38
N LEU A 688 35.20 22.68 28.70
CA LEU A 688 35.76 23.89 28.08
C LEU A 688 34.76 25.07 28.05
N THR A 689 33.93 25.14 29.10
CA THR A 689 32.78 26.02 29.29
C THR A 689 31.60 25.81 28.32
N ASN A 690 31.81 25.73 27.01
CA ASN A 690 30.73 25.77 26.01
C ASN A 690 30.46 24.44 25.30
N MET A 691 31.28 23.40 25.51
CA MET A 691 31.07 22.08 24.91
C MET A 691 30.09 21.28 25.77
N CYS A 692 29.00 20.82 25.17
CA CYS A 692 27.96 20.06 25.87
C CYS A 692 27.97 18.59 25.43
N ASN A 693 28.13 17.70 26.41
CA ASN A 693 28.15 16.27 26.22
C ASN A 693 26.86 15.62 26.72
N SER A 694 25.76 15.83 25.99
CA SER A 694 24.48 15.18 26.28
C SER A 694 24.48 13.73 25.77
N GLN A 695 24.04 12.79 26.61
CA GLN A 695 24.01 11.35 26.34
C GLN A 695 22.57 10.88 26.22
N PHE A 696 22.20 10.28 25.09
CA PHE A 696 20.82 9.88 24.83
C PHE A 696 20.67 8.38 24.55
N MET A 697 19.59 7.81 25.09
CA MET A 697 19.07 6.49 24.74
C MET A 697 17.74 6.67 23.99
N LEU A 698 17.59 6.02 22.85
CA LEU A 698 16.36 5.99 22.06
C LEU A 698 15.79 4.56 22.04
N GLY A 699 14.53 4.42 22.43
CA GLY A 699 13.90 3.14 22.75
C GLY A 699 14.32 2.61 24.13
N SER A 700 13.96 1.36 24.41
CA SER A 700 14.27 0.68 25.67
C SER A 700 14.63 -0.78 25.44
N TRP A 701 15.29 -1.39 26.42
CA TRP A 701 15.46 -2.85 26.42
C TRP A 701 14.12 -3.55 26.64
N ALA A 702 13.93 -4.72 26.03
CA ALA A 702 12.79 -5.56 26.36
C ALA A 702 12.80 -5.90 27.86
N PRO A 703 11.63 -6.00 28.52
CA PRO A 703 11.57 -6.45 29.90
C PRO A 703 12.29 -7.80 30.01
N SER A 704 13.34 -7.87 30.84
CA SER A 704 14.01 -9.13 31.10
C SER A 704 12.96 -10.10 31.62
N THR A 705 12.67 -11.18 30.90
CA THR A 705 12.02 -12.33 31.53
C THR A 705 13.01 -12.83 32.56
N ALA A 706 12.86 -12.38 33.81
CA ALA A 706 13.59 -12.95 34.92
C ALA A 706 13.33 -14.46 34.86
N ILE A 707 14.39 -15.20 34.55
CA ILE A 707 14.41 -16.64 34.73
C ILE A 707 14.27 -16.79 36.24
N ALA A 708 13.05 -17.11 36.69
CA ALA A 708 12.82 -17.54 38.06
C ALA A 708 13.76 -18.72 38.32
N ALA A 709 14.63 -18.55 39.32
CA ALA A 709 15.53 -19.58 39.82
C ALA A 709 14.74 -20.78 40.39
#